data_AF-A0A3N6WLQ2-F1
#
_entry.id   AF-A0A3N6WLQ2-F1
#
_cell.length_a   1.000
_cell.length_b   1.000
_cell.length_c   1.000
_cell.angle_alpha   90.00
_cell.angle_beta   90.00
_cell.angle_gamma   90.00
#
_symmetry.space_group_name_H-M   'P 1'
#
loop_
_entity.id
_entity.type
_entity.pdbx_description
1 polymer ?
#
loop_
_entity_poly.entity_id
_entity_poly.type
_entity_poly.pdbx_seq_one_letter_code
_entity_poly.pdbx_strand_id
1 'polypeptide(L)'
;MTSLSTEQSSVDAGATASRRAPTQFPFGTLTADGGASADPVLVEIVQGSLAAVEMEVETAIARTSRSPMIRDAHDFRAGIHDRKLRKLTGRSYSALVHPIARDFPLEEMVPGDVFFHNDVYESEGGIGHLPDLCVTVPVFHLNPETGKQEVVAFVQAFGHHDDIGGAVPGSMPSNATSVYEEGLAVPPIKLWDAGVPVRSALRIMTRNSRTPEALAADLDAECSACLMGAQRLGELFDRYGRDAVESAFDAIIDNTTRTYRREILSKIPVGTWVWEDYAEHDGVEDPKLHTQRITLTRTPEDDPEGERLILDFAGTSPQAKGPINHCGDYSDGVFLKKWLAPILRNLADTPERMAELDVNEGIVPLIEMRFPPKGTLLTPEFPAPTNARTFVILRLLGVLAGVIAKAVDGRMPADQETIRYTGVYGEDMEGRPYLMREVLGGGAGGRYYADGEDTIHVVPDSRNLPTEFTESRFPFIVEKLGLAKDSGGAGQFRGGLGYEKHIRMLKDANFMSIADRSILACWGVKGGKAGAPFQVVVNPGTPEEREIDALADAEPIKAGETIRIRTTGGGGWGDPLDRDPEMVVRDVLWDKVSEEKALEDYGVVLTGSVATDDLGYDAEATKRERERIRAERPEEPFFDRGPGYAALSGGHLAAEVDWANTQHGMTVAEVAVVGGRGKTGHAVAAALGTRGVAVRPVGRSEMADPVAALQGCQAMYLMAPNMAEDEPALVTSLLDAARAAGVGRVVYHSVCAPYAPAMPHHVGKAVSEDLVRRSGLDWTILQPCAYVQNFLAGLRAEEPAVEAVYDLDRPFGLVDLNDVGEAAAITLLDPSHVGATYELGGPTSVSVRDLAAAAERVLGRPVRLAQIAASDWAAGPGAGLGERERTWLLGMFDYYDKHGLPCGPLPLRELLGRPAHDLDTTLRAELG
;
A
#
# COMPACT_ATOMS: atom_id res chain seq x y z
N MET A 1 55.55 -12.94 -45.49
CA MET A 1 54.71 -14.03 -46.02
C MET A 1 54.26 -14.89 -44.86
N THR A 2 53.05 -14.65 -44.35
CA THR A 2 51.99 -15.63 -44.07
C THR A 2 50.84 -14.88 -43.41
N SER A 3 49.66 -15.10 -43.98
CA SER A 3 48.38 -14.42 -43.76
C SER A 3 47.76 -14.69 -42.40
N LEU A 4 47.23 -13.65 -41.76
CA LEU A 4 46.17 -13.77 -40.77
C LEU A 4 44.91 -13.13 -41.35
N SER A 5 43.87 -13.96 -41.45
CA SER A 5 42.54 -13.63 -41.95
C SER A 5 41.82 -12.67 -41.00
N THR A 6 41.23 -11.65 -41.60
CA THR A 6 40.26 -10.73 -41.01
C THR A 6 38.92 -11.42 -40.81
N GLU A 7 38.46 -11.53 -39.55
CA GLU A 7 37.03 -11.57 -39.22
C GLU A 7 36.70 -10.34 -38.39
N GLN A 8 35.86 -9.48 -38.96
CA GLN A 8 35.22 -8.37 -38.27
C GLN A 8 34.10 -8.96 -37.39
N SER A 9 34.27 -8.96 -36.07
CA SER A 9 33.14 -9.10 -35.15
C SER A 9 32.61 -7.71 -34.80
N SER A 10 31.34 -7.49 -35.11
CA SER A 10 30.55 -6.33 -34.71
C SER A 10 30.66 -6.07 -33.22
N VAL A 11 30.81 -4.80 -32.87
CA VAL A 11 30.68 -4.28 -31.52
C VAL A 11 29.21 -4.40 -31.12
N ASP A 12 28.88 -5.41 -30.30
CA ASP A 12 27.61 -5.47 -29.59
C ASP A 12 27.76 -4.73 -28.26
N ALA A 13 27.17 -3.55 -28.20
CA ALA A 13 26.84 -2.87 -26.96
C ALA A 13 25.49 -3.44 -26.49
N GLY A 14 25.49 -4.33 -25.50
CA GLY A 14 24.25 -4.90 -24.99
C GLY A 14 24.45 -5.81 -23.78
N ALA A 15 23.96 -5.33 -22.62
CA ALA A 15 23.59 -6.05 -21.40
C ALA A 15 24.66 -6.88 -20.67
N THR A 16 24.93 -6.47 -19.44
CA THR A 16 25.63 -7.22 -18.38
C THR A 16 24.95 -8.56 -18.09
N ALA A 17 25.39 -9.60 -18.79
CA ALA A 17 25.01 -10.99 -18.52
C ALA A 17 25.71 -11.51 -17.25
N SER A 18 25.18 -11.22 -16.07
CA SER A 18 25.34 -12.04 -14.85
C SER A 18 24.42 -11.55 -13.71
N ARG A 19 23.12 -11.78 -13.85
CA ARG A 19 22.20 -11.82 -12.70
C ARG A 19 21.56 -13.19 -12.73
N ARG A 20 21.97 -14.06 -11.81
CA ARG A 20 21.25 -15.31 -11.61
C ARG A 20 19.86 -14.93 -11.12
N ALA A 21 18.82 -15.24 -11.89
CA ALA A 21 17.45 -15.04 -11.43
C ALA A 21 17.22 -15.82 -10.12
N PRO A 22 16.28 -15.43 -9.24
CA PRO A 22 15.99 -16.16 -7.99
C PRO A 22 15.73 -17.64 -8.18
N THR A 23 15.17 -18.02 -9.33
CA THR A 23 14.96 -19.41 -9.75
C THR A 23 16.26 -20.21 -9.99
N GLN A 24 17.42 -19.54 -10.04
CA GLN A 24 18.75 -20.13 -10.16
C GLN A 24 19.48 -20.25 -8.81
N PHE A 25 18.97 -19.65 -7.73
CA PHE A 25 19.38 -19.98 -6.37
C PHE A 25 18.51 -21.13 -5.84
N PRO A 26 19.07 -22.06 -5.04
CA PRO A 26 18.35 -23.24 -4.61
C PRO A 26 17.19 -22.90 -3.65
N PHE A 27 16.00 -22.62 -4.18
CA PHE A 27 14.77 -22.56 -3.40
C PHE A 27 14.29 -23.96 -3.04
N GLY A 28 13.88 -24.15 -1.77
CA GLY A 28 13.30 -25.40 -1.27
C GLY A 28 13.79 -25.77 0.13
N THR A 29 13.53 -27.01 0.54
CA THR A 29 13.87 -27.53 1.87
C THR A 29 15.26 -28.16 1.91
N LEU A 30 15.94 -28.13 3.05
CA LEU A 30 17.23 -28.81 3.22
C LEU A 30 17.07 -30.33 3.26
N THR A 31 15.94 -30.78 3.82
CA THR A 31 15.53 -32.17 3.97
C THR A 31 14.41 -32.54 3.00
N ALA A 32 14.29 -33.83 2.67
CA ALA A 32 13.30 -34.31 1.70
C ALA A 32 11.84 -34.19 2.18
N ASP A 33 11.62 -34.24 3.50
CA ASP A 33 10.32 -34.11 4.15
C ASP A 33 10.04 -32.70 4.69
N GLY A 34 10.92 -31.74 4.42
CA GLY A 34 10.74 -30.35 4.84
C GLY A 34 10.68 -30.17 6.35
N GLY A 35 11.45 -30.96 7.09
CA GLY A 35 11.51 -30.87 8.55
C GLY A 35 10.31 -31.49 9.27
N ALA A 36 9.42 -32.20 8.57
CA ALA A 36 8.24 -32.83 9.16
C ALA A 36 8.59 -33.87 10.24
N SER A 37 9.77 -34.49 10.15
CA SER A 37 10.29 -35.43 11.14
C SER A 37 11.19 -34.80 12.22
N ALA A 38 11.35 -33.46 12.25
CA ALA A 38 12.16 -32.78 13.25
C ALA A 38 11.63 -33.04 14.67
N ASP A 39 12.52 -33.37 15.61
CA ASP A 39 12.17 -33.47 17.03
C ASP A 39 11.79 -32.07 17.54
N PRO A 40 10.54 -31.85 18.02
CA PRO A 40 10.10 -30.54 18.48
C PRO A 40 10.93 -30.01 19.65
N VAL A 41 11.50 -30.87 20.50
CA VAL A 41 12.40 -30.42 21.57
C VAL A 41 13.71 -29.88 20.99
N LEU A 42 14.23 -30.55 19.95
CA LEU A 42 15.43 -30.09 19.26
C LEU A 42 15.18 -28.79 18.48
N VAL A 43 14.01 -28.62 17.88
CA VAL A 43 13.61 -27.36 17.21
C VAL A 43 13.73 -26.18 18.17
N GLU A 44 13.17 -26.28 19.37
CA GLU A 44 13.27 -25.22 20.39
C GLU A 44 14.72 -24.97 20.84
N ILE A 45 15.52 -26.04 21.00
CA ILE A 45 16.95 -25.90 21.33
C ILE A 45 17.71 -25.17 20.22
N VAL A 46 17.47 -25.54 18.96
CA VAL A 46 18.12 -24.93 17.80
C VAL A 46 17.70 -23.47 17.66
N GLN A 47 16.41 -23.17 17.76
CA GLN A 47 15.91 -21.80 17.69
C GLN A 47 16.47 -20.92 18.82
N GLY A 48 16.48 -21.42 20.06
CA GLY A 48 17.13 -20.72 21.18
C GLY A 48 18.63 -20.53 20.99
N SER A 49 19.31 -21.50 20.37
CA SER A 49 20.75 -21.40 20.04
C SER A 49 21.01 -20.34 18.96
N LEU A 50 20.17 -20.26 17.93
CA LEU A 50 20.26 -19.22 16.90
C LEU A 50 20.11 -17.82 17.50
N ALA A 51 19.10 -17.62 18.36
CA ALA A 51 18.89 -16.35 19.06
C ALA A 51 20.07 -15.99 19.98
N ALA A 52 20.64 -16.96 20.69
CA ALA A 52 21.82 -16.74 21.53
C ALA A 52 23.06 -16.36 20.70
N VAL A 53 23.30 -17.03 19.57
CA VAL A 53 24.42 -16.70 18.66
C VAL A 53 24.25 -15.30 18.09
N GLU A 54 23.05 -14.93 17.64
CA GLU A 54 22.75 -13.57 17.15
C GLU A 54 23.06 -12.52 18.23
N MET A 55 22.58 -12.72 19.46
CA MET A 55 22.84 -11.83 20.59
C MET A 55 24.33 -11.74 20.97
N GLU A 56 25.07 -12.86 20.94
CA GLU A 56 26.51 -12.88 21.21
C GLU A 56 27.29 -12.08 20.15
N VAL A 57 26.98 -12.26 18.87
CA VAL A 57 27.60 -11.51 17.76
C VAL A 57 27.32 -10.02 17.92
N GLU A 58 26.06 -9.64 18.15
CA GLU A 58 25.69 -8.24 18.31
C GLU A 58 26.33 -7.59 19.54
N THR A 59 26.37 -8.31 20.66
CA THR A 59 27.03 -7.84 21.89
C THR A 59 28.54 -7.66 21.68
N ALA A 60 29.19 -8.55 20.91
CA ALA A 60 30.60 -8.40 20.59
C ALA A 60 30.84 -7.12 19.79
N ILE A 61 30.09 -6.91 18.70
CA ILE A 61 30.17 -5.70 17.85
C ILE A 61 29.99 -4.43 18.69
N ALA A 62 28.90 -4.34 19.46
CA ALA A 62 28.61 -3.17 20.31
C ALA A 62 29.77 -2.81 21.26
N ARG A 63 30.50 -3.82 21.76
CA ARG A 63 31.56 -3.61 22.76
C ARG A 63 32.94 -3.36 22.17
N THR A 64 33.17 -3.73 20.91
CA THR A 64 34.50 -3.66 20.28
C THR A 64 34.61 -2.63 19.15
N SER A 65 33.48 -2.20 18.58
CA SER A 65 33.44 -1.11 17.61
C SER A 65 33.79 0.25 18.22
N ARG A 66 34.21 1.20 17.38
CA ARG A 66 34.71 2.53 17.76
C ARG A 66 33.89 3.69 17.22
N SER A 67 33.19 3.54 16.09
CA SER A 67 32.29 4.60 15.62
C SER A 67 31.12 4.78 16.59
N PRO A 68 30.70 6.02 16.88
CA PRO A 68 29.49 6.27 17.66
C PRO A 68 28.24 5.64 17.03
N MET A 69 28.18 5.52 15.70
CA MET A 69 27.01 4.96 15.03
C MET A 69 26.78 3.48 15.33
N ILE A 70 27.85 2.68 15.32
CA ILE A 70 27.75 1.27 15.70
C ILE A 70 27.72 1.13 17.23
N ARG A 71 28.63 1.80 17.93
CA ARG A 71 28.85 1.56 19.37
C ARG A 71 27.76 2.14 20.27
N ASP A 72 27.32 3.37 20.00
CA ASP A 72 26.42 4.11 20.89
C ASP A 72 24.98 4.12 20.36
N ALA A 73 24.80 4.30 19.04
CA ALA A 73 23.47 4.36 18.41
C ALA A 73 22.91 2.99 17.99
N HIS A 74 23.75 1.94 17.97
CA HIS A 74 23.37 0.55 17.68
C HIS A 74 22.76 0.33 16.28
N ASP A 75 23.27 1.04 15.27
CA ASP A 75 22.84 0.87 13.87
C ASP A 75 23.62 -0.27 13.16
N PHE A 76 23.39 -1.50 13.65
CA PHE A 76 23.95 -2.72 13.10
C PHE A 76 23.05 -3.92 13.47
N ARG A 77 23.10 -5.01 12.70
CA ARG A 77 22.39 -6.27 13.00
C ARG A 77 23.21 -7.48 12.59
N ALA A 78 23.09 -8.56 13.37
CA ALA A 78 23.59 -9.86 12.97
C ALA A 78 22.51 -10.66 12.22
N GLY A 79 22.88 -11.64 11.40
CA GLY A 79 21.91 -12.51 10.73
C GLY A 79 22.48 -13.90 10.50
N ILE A 80 21.64 -14.92 10.62
CA ILE A 80 22.03 -16.31 10.38
C ILE A 80 21.22 -16.87 9.22
N HIS A 81 21.91 -17.49 8.27
CA HIS A 81 21.33 -18.10 7.09
C HIS A 81 21.76 -19.57 6.99
N ASP A 82 20.93 -20.42 6.41
CA ASP A 82 21.34 -21.79 6.10
C ASP A 82 22.12 -21.88 4.78
N ARG A 83 22.60 -23.08 4.43
CA ARG A 83 23.30 -23.33 3.16
C ARG A 83 22.44 -23.16 1.90
N LYS A 84 21.12 -23.01 2.03
CA LYS A 84 20.21 -22.60 0.94
C LYS A 84 19.97 -21.10 0.92
N LEU A 85 20.75 -20.34 1.70
CA LEU A 85 20.71 -18.88 1.79
C LEU A 85 19.42 -18.35 2.44
N ARG A 86 18.63 -19.21 3.08
CA ARG A 86 17.39 -18.84 3.76
C ARG A 86 17.72 -18.27 5.12
N LYS A 87 17.17 -17.10 5.43
CA LYS A 87 17.34 -16.44 6.72
C LYS A 87 16.56 -17.20 7.79
N LEU A 88 17.24 -17.53 8.89
CA LEU A 88 16.68 -18.30 10.00
C LEU A 88 16.23 -17.40 11.16
N THR A 89 16.96 -16.32 11.43
CA THR A 89 16.62 -15.38 12.51
C THR A 89 15.59 -14.34 12.06
N GLY A 90 14.74 -13.89 12.98
CA GLY A 90 13.54 -13.13 12.60
C GLY A 90 13.42 -11.70 13.11
N ARG A 91 14.39 -11.20 13.88
CA ARG A 91 14.40 -9.83 14.45
C ARG A 91 15.32 -8.86 13.71
N SER A 92 16.21 -9.40 12.90
CA SER A 92 17.27 -8.65 12.25
C SER A 92 16.87 -8.16 10.85
N TYR A 93 17.40 -7.02 10.44
CA TYR A 93 17.33 -6.52 9.06
C TYR A 93 18.59 -6.83 8.23
N SER A 94 19.34 -7.89 8.58
CA SER A 94 20.56 -8.28 7.86
C SER A 94 20.36 -8.40 6.34
N ALA A 95 21.42 -8.10 5.59
CA ALA A 95 21.49 -8.22 4.14
C ALA A 95 21.38 -9.69 3.67
N LEU A 96 21.54 -9.92 2.35
CA LEU A 96 21.47 -11.23 1.72
C LEU A 96 22.86 -11.87 1.59
N VAL A 97 22.93 -13.20 1.65
CA VAL A 97 24.14 -14.00 1.34
C VAL A 97 24.28 -14.27 -0.17
N HIS A 98 23.18 -14.12 -0.92
CA HIS A 98 23.08 -14.29 -2.37
C HIS A 98 24.24 -13.67 -3.18
N PRO A 99 24.66 -12.41 -2.97
CA PRO A 99 25.76 -11.83 -3.75
C PRO A 99 27.10 -12.55 -3.49
N ILE A 100 27.34 -13.01 -2.26
CA ILE A 100 28.54 -13.79 -1.94
C ILE A 100 28.48 -15.16 -2.61
N ALA A 101 27.36 -15.87 -2.51
CA ALA A 101 27.21 -17.20 -3.11
C ALA A 101 27.22 -17.18 -4.66
N ARG A 102 26.85 -16.04 -5.27
CA ARG A 102 26.93 -15.80 -6.73
C ARG A 102 28.37 -15.79 -7.20
N ASP A 103 29.24 -15.09 -6.49
CA ASP A 103 30.62 -14.81 -6.92
C ASP A 103 31.64 -15.79 -6.32
N PHE A 104 31.28 -16.42 -5.20
CA PHE A 104 32.07 -17.45 -4.50
C PHE A 104 31.18 -18.67 -4.26
N PRO A 105 31.21 -19.69 -5.13
CA PRO A 105 30.45 -20.92 -4.92
C PRO A 105 30.78 -21.60 -3.59
N LEU A 106 29.79 -22.20 -2.92
CA LEU A 106 29.93 -22.78 -1.59
C LEU A 106 31.03 -23.86 -1.52
N GLU A 107 31.19 -24.64 -2.58
CA GLU A 107 32.20 -25.68 -2.73
C GLU A 107 33.65 -25.17 -2.82
N GLU A 108 33.83 -23.88 -3.12
CA GLU A 108 35.13 -23.22 -3.20
C GLU A 108 35.51 -22.50 -1.90
N MET A 109 34.55 -22.31 -0.99
CA MET A 109 34.78 -21.67 0.30
C MET A 109 35.58 -22.58 1.23
N VAL A 110 36.49 -22.00 2.02
CA VAL A 110 37.30 -22.74 3.00
C VAL A 110 37.20 -22.15 4.41
N PRO A 111 37.43 -22.95 5.47
CA PRO A 111 37.42 -22.45 6.84
C PRO A 111 38.34 -21.24 7.04
N GLY A 112 37.82 -20.21 7.68
CA GLY A 112 38.51 -18.94 7.93
C GLY A 112 38.36 -17.89 6.83
N ASP A 113 37.64 -18.19 5.75
CA ASP A 113 37.20 -17.17 4.80
C ASP A 113 36.25 -16.17 5.46
N VAL A 114 36.40 -14.88 5.12
CA VAL A 114 35.48 -13.80 5.51
C VAL A 114 35.23 -12.95 4.28
N PHE A 115 33.95 -12.82 3.90
CA PHE A 115 33.51 -12.08 2.72
C PHE A 115 32.93 -10.73 3.09
N PHE A 116 32.95 -9.80 2.14
CA PHE A 116 32.48 -8.43 2.31
C PHE A 116 31.85 -7.87 1.05
N HIS A 117 30.83 -7.03 1.22
CA HIS A 117 30.29 -6.16 0.16
C HIS A 117 29.54 -4.97 0.75
N ASN A 118 29.43 -3.89 -0.03
CA ASN A 118 28.51 -2.76 0.21
C ASN A 118 27.99 -2.12 -1.08
N ASP A 119 28.41 -2.59 -2.26
CA ASP A 119 27.88 -2.09 -3.53
C ASP A 119 26.39 -2.45 -3.67
N VAL A 120 25.55 -1.42 -3.69
CA VAL A 120 24.08 -1.51 -3.78
C VAL A 120 23.63 -2.29 -5.02
N TYR A 121 24.27 -2.06 -6.16
CA TYR A 121 23.89 -2.66 -7.45
C TYR A 121 24.41 -4.09 -7.62
N GLU A 122 25.37 -4.51 -6.79
CA GLU A 122 25.89 -5.88 -6.76
C GLU A 122 25.47 -6.69 -5.53
N SER A 123 24.67 -6.12 -4.63
CA SER A 123 24.22 -6.74 -3.36
C SER A 123 23.01 -7.67 -3.46
N GLU A 124 22.45 -7.87 -4.65
CA GLU A 124 21.17 -8.55 -4.86
C GLU A 124 19.99 -7.89 -4.10
N GLY A 125 20.08 -6.58 -3.84
CA GLY A 125 19.09 -5.81 -3.09
C GLY A 125 19.24 -5.89 -1.58
N GLY A 126 20.27 -6.60 -1.08
CA GLY A 126 20.55 -6.74 0.35
C GLY A 126 21.19 -5.50 0.98
N ILE A 127 21.81 -4.62 0.19
CA ILE A 127 22.38 -3.34 0.63
C ILE A 127 21.70 -2.22 -0.14
N GLY A 128 21.16 -1.22 0.57
CA GLY A 128 20.40 -0.16 -0.07
C GLY A 128 21.15 1.16 -0.28
N HIS A 129 22.27 1.39 0.41
CA HIS A 129 23.17 2.55 0.25
C HIS A 129 24.59 2.18 0.66
N LEU A 130 25.59 2.92 0.19
CA LEU A 130 26.99 2.54 0.37
C LEU A 130 27.50 2.54 1.84
N PRO A 131 27.05 3.43 2.75
CA PRO A 131 27.52 3.41 4.15
C PRO A 131 27.15 2.14 4.94
N ASP A 132 26.20 1.34 4.43
CA ASP A 132 25.82 0.06 4.99
C ASP A 132 26.83 -1.02 4.54
N LEU A 133 27.65 -1.47 5.46
CA LEU A 133 28.70 -2.45 5.20
C LEU A 133 28.27 -3.83 5.69
N CYS A 134 28.64 -4.86 4.93
CA CYS A 134 28.25 -6.21 5.28
C CYS A 134 29.39 -7.22 5.20
N VAL A 135 29.56 -7.95 6.30
CA VAL A 135 30.50 -9.05 6.47
C VAL A 135 29.74 -10.37 6.52
N THR A 136 30.21 -11.38 5.79
CA THR A 136 29.62 -12.73 5.77
C THR A 136 30.67 -13.80 6.02
N VAL A 137 30.41 -14.71 6.95
CA VAL A 137 31.29 -15.81 7.33
C VAL A 137 30.58 -17.15 7.13
N PRO A 138 31.10 -18.06 6.28
CA PRO A 138 30.58 -19.41 6.15
C PRO A 138 30.85 -20.24 7.41
N VAL A 139 29.87 -21.07 7.76
CA VAL A 139 29.96 -22.07 8.83
C VAL A 139 30.20 -23.44 8.21
N PHE A 140 31.20 -24.15 8.73
CA PHE A 140 31.61 -25.45 8.21
C PHE A 140 31.27 -26.58 9.18
N HIS A 141 30.94 -27.74 8.62
CA HIS A 141 30.87 -28.99 9.36
C HIS A 141 31.52 -30.12 8.54
N LEU A 142 32.13 -31.09 9.23
CA LEU A 142 32.78 -32.22 8.59
C LEU A 142 31.73 -33.18 8.04
N ASN A 143 31.71 -33.38 6.72
CA ASN A 143 30.95 -34.46 6.12
C ASN A 143 31.68 -35.79 6.40
N PRO A 144 31.10 -36.72 7.17
CA PRO A 144 31.77 -37.97 7.54
C PRO A 144 31.94 -38.94 6.36
N GLU A 145 31.12 -38.82 5.31
CA GLU A 145 31.20 -39.69 4.13
C GLU A 145 32.31 -39.25 3.18
N THR A 146 32.47 -37.94 2.99
CA THR A 146 33.49 -37.39 2.07
C THR A 146 34.79 -37.04 2.77
N GLY A 147 34.77 -36.90 4.11
CA GLY A 147 35.89 -36.44 4.93
C GLY A 147 36.24 -34.95 4.71
N LYS A 148 35.37 -34.17 4.07
CA LYS A 148 35.60 -32.77 3.73
C LYS A 148 34.78 -31.83 4.63
N GLN A 149 35.33 -30.65 4.87
CA GLN A 149 34.57 -29.55 5.46
C GLN A 149 33.62 -28.99 4.40
N GLU A 150 32.33 -28.89 4.73
CA GLU A 150 31.30 -28.37 3.84
C GLU A 150 30.56 -27.22 4.51
N VAL A 151 30.14 -26.23 3.72
CA VAL A 151 29.35 -25.10 4.20
C VAL A 151 27.94 -25.59 4.58
N VAL A 152 27.53 -25.32 5.82
CA VAL A 152 26.22 -25.71 6.37
C VAL A 152 25.33 -24.52 6.71
N ALA A 153 25.91 -23.36 6.95
CA ALA A 153 25.21 -22.12 7.28
C ALA A 153 26.14 -20.91 7.06
N PHE A 154 25.63 -19.71 7.33
CA PHE A 154 26.36 -18.45 7.29
C PHE A 154 25.98 -17.58 8.49
N VAL A 155 26.96 -16.84 9.00
CA VAL A 155 26.78 -15.77 9.97
C VAL A 155 27.17 -14.46 9.30
N GLN A 156 26.32 -13.44 9.44
CA GLN A 156 26.46 -12.16 8.78
C GLN A 156 26.37 -11.04 9.82
N ALA A 157 27.14 -9.99 9.62
CA ALA A 157 26.97 -8.71 10.29
C ALA A 157 26.78 -7.63 9.24
N PHE A 158 25.84 -6.74 9.52
CA PHE A 158 25.52 -5.57 8.73
C PHE A 158 25.59 -4.36 9.66
N GLY A 159 26.24 -3.27 9.25
CA GLY A 159 26.37 -2.07 10.08
C GLY A 159 26.51 -0.80 9.26
N HIS A 160 25.99 0.30 9.79
CA HIS A 160 26.15 1.63 9.21
C HIS A 160 27.44 2.29 9.71
N HIS A 161 28.35 2.64 8.81
CA HIS A 161 29.64 3.23 9.16
C HIS A 161 29.63 4.75 8.98
N ASP A 162 30.30 5.47 9.88
CA ASP A 162 30.27 6.94 9.90
C ASP A 162 30.74 7.59 8.59
N ASP A 163 31.77 7.03 7.94
CA ASP A 163 32.34 7.61 6.72
C ASP A 163 33.12 6.57 5.91
N ILE A 164 32.84 6.52 4.61
CA ILE A 164 33.49 5.68 3.61
C ILE A 164 33.95 6.48 2.37
N GLY A 165 34.14 7.79 2.52
CA GLY A 165 34.50 8.70 1.43
C GLY A 165 33.31 9.40 0.77
N GLY A 166 33.37 9.64 -0.55
CA GLY A 166 32.32 10.35 -1.29
C GLY A 166 32.46 11.87 -1.24
N ALA A 167 31.42 12.60 -1.66
CA ALA A 167 31.47 14.05 -1.84
C ALA A 167 31.42 14.85 -0.52
N VAL A 168 30.77 14.32 0.52
CA VAL A 168 30.56 15.01 1.80
C VAL A 168 31.03 14.16 2.99
N PRO A 169 31.40 14.77 4.13
CA PRO A 169 31.61 14.05 5.38
C PRO A 169 30.36 13.27 5.77
N GLY A 170 30.51 12.02 6.21
CA GLY A 170 29.37 11.18 6.50
C GLY A 170 28.94 10.28 5.34
N SER A 171 29.51 10.48 4.15
CA SER A 171 29.21 9.70 2.94
C SER A 171 27.73 9.69 2.57
N MET A 172 26.99 10.76 2.88
CA MET A 172 25.57 10.91 2.58
C MET A 172 25.23 12.27 1.93
N PRO A 173 25.72 12.55 0.70
CA PRO A 173 25.38 13.78 -0.02
C PRO A 173 23.88 13.85 -0.32
N SER A 174 23.25 14.96 0.05
CA SER A 174 21.81 15.18 -0.16
C SER A 174 21.45 15.48 -1.61
N ASN A 175 22.41 15.94 -2.41
CA ASN A 175 22.22 16.35 -3.80
C ASN A 175 23.02 15.50 -4.81
N ALA A 176 23.40 14.28 -4.43
CA ALA A 176 24.12 13.39 -5.35
C ALA A 176 23.27 13.10 -6.59
N THR A 177 23.91 13.11 -7.76
CA THR A 177 23.29 12.77 -9.05
C THR A 177 23.82 11.45 -9.62
N SER A 178 24.77 10.83 -8.91
CA SER A 178 25.39 9.57 -9.28
C SER A 178 25.90 8.83 -8.04
N VAL A 179 25.77 7.50 -8.00
CA VAL A 179 26.29 6.66 -6.91
C VAL A 179 27.79 6.85 -6.67
N TYR A 180 28.55 7.28 -7.68
CA TYR A 180 29.98 7.56 -7.53
C TYR A 180 30.29 8.73 -6.58
N GLU A 181 29.31 9.60 -6.30
CA GLU A 181 29.44 10.70 -5.35
C GLU A 181 29.20 10.25 -3.91
N GLU A 182 28.67 9.04 -3.71
CA GLU A 182 28.15 8.55 -2.42
C GLU A 182 29.21 7.85 -1.56
N GLY A 183 30.35 7.45 -2.12
CA GLY A 183 31.40 6.78 -1.35
C GLY A 183 32.05 5.62 -2.08
N LEU A 184 32.81 4.84 -1.32
CA LEU A 184 33.44 3.63 -1.81
C LEU A 184 32.39 2.52 -2.01
N ALA A 185 32.13 2.15 -3.27
CA ALA A 185 31.39 0.94 -3.62
C ALA A 185 32.35 -0.24 -3.75
N VAL A 186 32.11 -1.30 -2.97
CA VAL A 186 32.91 -2.51 -2.97
C VAL A 186 32.01 -3.70 -3.33
N PRO A 187 32.27 -4.36 -4.47
CA PRO A 187 31.56 -5.57 -4.86
C PRO A 187 31.93 -6.73 -3.90
N PRO A 188 31.30 -7.91 -4.03
CA PRO A 188 31.71 -9.09 -3.26
C PRO A 188 33.21 -9.39 -3.36
N ILE A 189 33.90 -9.33 -2.21
CA ILE A 189 35.34 -9.64 -2.08
C ILE A 189 35.61 -10.48 -0.83
N LYS A 190 36.79 -11.12 -0.77
CA LYS A 190 37.35 -11.64 0.48
C LYS A 190 38.06 -10.53 1.26
N LEU A 191 37.76 -10.42 2.56
CA LEU A 191 38.58 -9.68 3.51
C LEU A 191 39.52 -10.58 4.31
N TRP A 192 39.17 -11.85 4.51
CA TRP A 192 40.09 -12.89 4.98
C TRP A 192 40.07 -14.05 4.00
N ASP A 193 41.26 -14.57 3.68
CA ASP A 193 41.46 -15.75 2.84
C ASP A 193 42.08 -16.84 3.70
N ALA A 194 41.31 -17.89 3.98
CA ALA A 194 41.70 -19.00 4.86
C ALA A 194 42.32 -18.54 6.21
N GLY A 195 41.69 -17.56 6.86
CA GLY A 195 42.13 -17.02 8.16
C GLY A 195 43.21 -15.95 8.08
N VAL A 196 43.67 -15.57 6.88
CA VAL A 196 44.68 -14.51 6.69
C VAL A 196 44.02 -13.23 6.18
N PRO A 197 44.14 -12.07 6.88
CA PRO A 197 43.58 -10.81 6.42
C PRO A 197 44.17 -10.34 5.08
N VAL A 198 43.29 -9.97 4.14
CA VAL A 198 43.64 -9.39 2.83
C VAL A 198 44.01 -7.91 3.01
N ARG A 199 45.26 -7.66 3.41
CA ARG A 199 45.75 -6.32 3.76
C ARG A 199 45.60 -5.27 2.68
N SER A 200 45.64 -5.65 1.40
CA SER A 200 45.43 -4.72 0.28
C SER A 200 44.02 -4.16 0.27
N ALA A 201 43.00 -5.00 0.45
CA ALA A 201 41.60 -4.59 0.50
C ALA A 201 41.34 -3.64 1.67
N LEU A 202 41.71 -4.05 2.89
CA LEU A 202 41.57 -3.23 4.10
C LEU A 202 42.28 -1.87 3.96
N ARG A 203 43.47 -1.83 3.35
CA ARG A 203 44.21 -0.58 3.12
C ARG A 203 43.53 0.33 2.10
N ILE A 204 42.94 -0.23 1.04
CA ILE A 204 42.19 0.55 0.05
C ILE A 204 40.92 1.13 0.71
N MET A 205 40.17 0.32 1.45
CA MET A 205 38.93 0.74 2.10
C MET A 205 39.17 1.86 3.11
N THR A 206 40.05 1.61 4.08
CA THR A 206 40.35 2.58 5.14
C THR A 206 40.92 3.89 4.62
N ARG A 207 41.73 3.86 3.55
CA ARG A 207 42.32 5.09 2.98
C ARG A 207 41.28 6.04 2.38
N ASN A 208 40.14 5.53 1.93
CA ASN A 208 39.09 6.35 1.31
C ASN A 208 38.14 7.00 2.34
N SER A 209 38.27 6.66 3.63
CA SER A 209 37.46 7.23 4.70
C SER A 209 38.14 8.45 5.36
N ARG A 210 37.33 9.40 5.81
CA ARG A 210 37.75 10.52 6.68
C ARG A 210 37.99 10.08 8.13
N THR A 211 37.47 8.91 8.53
CA THR A 211 37.61 8.30 9.85
C THR A 211 38.30 6.92 9.77
N PRO A 212 39.51 6.82 9.18
CA PRO A 212 40.14 5.54 8.82
C PRO A 212 40.36 4.60 10.01
N GLU A 213 40.65 5.14 11.20
CA GLU A 213 40.87 4.36 12.41
C GLU A 213 39.58 3.78 12.98
N ALA A 214 38.45 4.48 12.82
CA ALA A 214 37.14 3.99 13.24
C ALA A 214 36.68 2.87 12.29
N LEU A 215 36.69 3.14 10.97
CA LEU A 215 36.34 2.15 9.94
C LEU A 215 37.18 0.87 10.06
N ALA A 216 38.49 0.99 10.29
CA ALA A 216 39.35 -0.18 10.48
C ALA A 216 38.96 -1.01 11.72
N ALA A 217 38.62 -0.35 12.82
CA ALA A 217 38.26 -1.02 14.06
C ALA A 217 36.86 -1.65 13.99
N ASP A 218 35.92 -1.00 13.31
CA ASP A 218 34.56 -1.51 13.13
C ASP A 218 34.56 -2.74 12.22
N LEU A 219 35.31 -2.72 11.11
CA LEU A 219 35.50 -3.89 10.25
C LEU A 219 36.13 -5.07 11.02
N ASP A 220 37.14 -4.81 11.84
CA ASP A 220 37.78 -5.85 12.66
C ASP A 220 36.82 -6.44 13.70
N ALA A 221 35.98 -5.59 14.31
CA ALA A 221 34.94 -5.98 15.24
C ALA A 221 33.88 -6.87 14.57
N GLU A 222 33.32 -6.44 13.43
CA GLU A 222 32.32 -7.20 12.67
C GLU A 222 32.86 -8.56 12.20
N CYS A 223 34.07 -8.60 11.65
CA CYS A 223 34.70 -9.83 11.19
C CYS A 223 34.98 -10.80 12.34
N SER A 224 35.54 -10.30 13.44
CA SER A 224 35.84 -11.12 14.62
C SER A 224 34.57 -11.66 15.28
N ALA A 225 33.52 -10.85 15.37
CA ALA A 225 32.23 -11.26 15.91
C ALA A 225 31.56 -12.32 15.03
N CYS A 226 31.56 -12.16 13.71
CA CYS A 226 31.00 -13.17 12.80
C CYS A 226 31.77 -14.49 12.85
N LEU A 227 33.11 -14.45 12.92
CA LEU A 227 33.94 -15.64 13.09
C LEU A 227 33.62 -16.39 14.39
N MET A 228 33.42 -15.67 15.49
CA MET A 228 32.97 -16.24 16.76
C MET A 228 31.58 -16.88 16.62
N GLY A 229 30.62 -16.18 16.01
CA GLY A 229 29.28 -16.73 15.78
C GLY A 229 29.30 -17.98 14.89
N ALA A 230 30.14 -18.00 13.86
CA ALA A 230 30.33 -19.15 12.98
C ALA A 230 30.88 -20.35 13.74
N GLN A 231 31.83 -20.14 14.66
CA GLN A 231 32.33 -21.21 15.52
C GLN A 231 31.22 -21.77 16.43
N ARG A 232 30.43 -20.90 17.08
CA ARG A 232 29.30 -21.31 17.93
C ARG A 232 28.27 -22.12 17.17
N LEU A 233 27.96 -21.72 15.94
CA LEU A 233 27.03 -22.46 15.11
C LEU A 233 27.63 -23.80 14.66
N GLY A 234 28.92 -23.87 14.35
CA GLY A 234 29.63 -25.13 14.08
C GLY A 234 29.56 -26.11 15.26
N GLU A 235 29.72 -25.63 16.50
CA GLU A 235 29.57 -26.44 17.73
C GLU A 235 28.16 -27.06 17.87
N LEU A 236 27.12 -26.38 17.35
CA LEU A 236 25.75 -26.91 17.29
C LEU A 236 25.66 -28.11 16.34
N PHE A 237 26.27 -28.00 15.15
CA PHE A 237 26.34 -29.08 14.16
C PHE A 237 27.15 -30.27 14.68
N ASP A 238 28.27 -30.02 15.37
CA ASP A 238 29.09 -31.08 15.98
C ASP A 238 28.33 -31.85 17.06
N ARG A 239 27.45 -31.18 17.81
CA ARG A 239 26.70 -31.77 18.92
C ARG A 239 25.50 -32.59 18.47
N TYR A 240 24.73 -32.10 17.51
CA TYR A 240 23.45 -32.70 17.12
C TYR A 240 23.47 -33.35 15.73
N GLY A 241 24.54 -33.15 14.96
CA GLY A 241 24.68 -33.66 13.60
C GLY A 241 23.94 -32.80 12.57
N ARG A 242 24.44 -32.82 11.34
CA ARG A 242 23.91 -32.04 10.21
C ARG A 242 22.43 -32.29 9.96
N ASP A 243 22.02 -33.54 9.77
CA ASP A 243 20.66 -33.87 9.34
C ASP A 243 19.60 -33.37 10.34
N ALA A 244 19.87 -33.51 11.64
CA ALA A 244 18.94 -33.09 12.68
C ALA A 244 18.83 -31.56 12.78
N VAL A 245 19.95 -30.83 12.65
CA VAL A 245 19.96 -29.37 12.66
C VAL A 245 19.31 -28.81 11.39
N GLU A 246 19.62 -29.35 10.22
CA GLU A 246 18.99 -28.94 8.96
C GLU A 246 17.48 -29.23 8.95
N SER A 247 17.04 -30.35 9.54
CA SER A 247 15.62 -30.65 9.75
C SER A 247 14.95 -29.62 10.66
N ALA A 248 15.64 -29.15 11.71
CA ALA A 248 15.12 -28.11 12.58
C ALA A 248 15.02 -26.75 11.86
N PHE A 249 15.98 -26.40 11.01
CA PHE A 249 15.92 -25.18 10.19
C PHE A 249 14.71 -25.19 9.24
N ASP A 250 14.43 -26.30 8.57
CA ASP A 250 13.22 -26.45 7.76
C ASP A 250 11.95 -26.26 8.59
N ALA A 251 11.88 -26.88 9.77
CA ALA A 251 10.72 -26.77 10.66
C ALA A 251 10.51 -25.33 11.19
N ILE A 252 11.59 -24.59 11.48
CA ILE A 252 11.53 -23.18 11.91
C ILE A 252 10.93 -22.31 10.81
N ILE A 253 11.37 -22.48 9.57
CA ILE A 253 10.85 -21.73 8.41
C ILE A 253 9.38 -22.09 8.14
N ASP A 254 9.03 -23.38 8.13
CA ASP A 254 7.66 -23.84 7.94
C ASP A 254 6.73 -23.33 9.06
N ASN A 255 7.20 -23.33 10.32
CA ASN A 255 6.45 -22.77 11.45
C ASN A 255 6.09 -21.30 11.23
N THR A 256 7.03 -20.48 10.74
CA THR A 256 6.75 -19.08 10.39
C THR A 256 5.70 -19.00 9.29
N THR A 257 5.86 -19.75 8.19
CA THR A 257 4.89 -19.76 7.09
C THR A 257 3.48 -20.14 7.57
N ARG A 258 3.35 -21.24 8.33
CA ARG A 258 2.05 -21.70 8.86
C ARG A 258 1.43 -20.70 9.82
N THR A 259 2.25 -20.07 10.67
CA THR A 259 1.79 -19.09 11.66
C THR A 259 1.26 -17.83 10.98
N TYR A 260 2.03 -17.23 10.07
CA TYR A 260 1.58 -16.03 9.35
C TYR A 260 0.36 -16.31 8.48
N ARG A 261 0.30 -17.46 7.82
CA ARG A 261 -0.90 -17.87 7.05
C ARG A 261 -2.14 -17.92 7.95
N ARG A 262 -2.06 -18.67 9.05
CA ARG A 262 -3.20 -18.89 9.96
C ARG A 262 -3.62 -17.63 10.70
N GLU A 263 -2.67 -16.88 11.25
CA GLU A 263 -2.97 -15.80 12.21
C GLU A 263 -3.10 -14.43 11.56
N ILE A 264 -2.44 -14.20 10.42
CA ILE A 264 -2.28 -12.87 9.83
C ILE A 264 -2.99 -12.75 8.49
N LEU A 265 -2.69 -13.63 7.52
CA LEU A 265 -3.34 -13.60 6.20
C LEU A 265 -4.86 -13.81 6.30
N SER A 266 -5.31 -14.62 7.27
CA SER A 266 -6.72 -14.84 7.56
C SER A 266 -7.49 -13.58 8.01
N LYS A 267 -6.79 -12.53 8.43
CA LYS A 267 -7.38 -11.24 8.85
C LYS A 267 -7.56 -10.27 7.68
N ILE A 268 -6.92 -10.54 6.54
CA ILE A 268 -7.01 -9.72 5.34
C ILE A 268 -8.07 -10.36 4.41
N PRO A 269 -9.15 -9.65 4.07
CA PRO A 269 -10.17 -10.18 3.17
C PRO A 269 -9.60 -10.46 1.77
N VAL A 270 -10.21 -11.40 1.03
CA VAL A 270 -9.94 -11.61 -0.40
C VAL A 270 -10.40 -10.39 -1.18
N GLY A 271 -9.53 -9.87 -2.03
CA GLY A 271 -9.82 -8.68 -2.83
C GLY A 271 -8.56 -7.92 -3.21
N THR A 272 -8.77 -6.75 -3.81
CA THR A 272 -7.72 -5.86 -4.28
C THR A 272 -7.94 -4.45 -3.76
N TRP A 273 -6.89 -3.86 -3.20
CA TRP A 273 -6.86 -2.49 -2.69
C TRP A 273 -5.64 -1.76 -3.22
N VAL A 274 -5.78 -0.45 -3.39
CA VAL A 274 -4.68 0.39 -3.83
C VAL A 274 -4.52 1.59 -2.92
N TRP A 275 -3.27 1.90 -2.61
CA TRP A 275 -2.89 3.09 -1.88
C TRP A 275 -1.47 3.53 -2.23
N GLU A 276 -1.16 4.79 -1.97
CA GLU A 276 0.14 5.38 -2.27
C GLU A 276 0.55 6.44 -1.24
N ASP A 277 1.83 6.72 -1.17
CA ASP A 277 2.39 7.84 -0.39
C ASP A 277 3.65 8.36 -1.09
N TYR A 278 4.22 9.45 -0.60
CA TYR A 278 5.19 10.23 -1.35
C TYR A 278 6.46 10.52 -0.55
N ALA A 279 7.59 10.58 -1.25
CA ALA A 279 8.74 11.41 -0.84
C ALA A 279 8.58 12.79 -1.47
N GLU A 280 9.05 13.85 -0.81
CA GLU A 280 8.72 15.23 -1.20
C GLU A 280 9.84 15.97 -1.94
N HIS A 281 11.09 15.51 -1.80
CA HIS A 281 12.25 16.19 -2.36
C HIS A 281 13.38 15.20 -2.61
N ASP A 282 14.03 15.30 -3.78
CA ASP A 282 15.22 14.50 -4.12
C ASP A 282 16.53 15.27 -3.92
N GLY A 283 16.50 16.51 -3.44
CA GLY A 283 17.71 17.32 -3.20
C GLY A 283 18.39 17.84 -4.46
N VAL A 284 17.82 17.60 -5.65
CA VAL A 284 18.34 18.07 -6.94
C VAL A 284 17.32 18.90 -7.69
N GLU A 285 16.07 18.44 -7.77
CA GLU A 285 14.95 19.14 -8.37
C GLU A 285 14.08 19.81 -7.29
N ASP A 286 13.29 20.82 -7.70
CA ASP A 286 12.32 21.44 -6.79
C ASP A 286 11.36 20.38 -6.17
N PRO A 287 10.91 20.58 -4.92
CA PRO A 287 10.03 19.64 -4.24
C PRO A 287 8.78 19.26 -5.04
N LYS A 288 8.45 17.96 -5.04
CA LYS A 288 7.30 17.37 -5.75
C LYS A 288 6.92 16.01 -5.14
N LEU A 289 5.75 15.52 -5.51
CA LEU A 289 5.25 14.21 -5.07
C LEU A 289 5.92 13.04 -5.81
N HIS A 290 6.99 12.49 -5.22
CA HIS A 290 7.61 11.23 -5.69
C HIS A 290 6.81 10.04 -5.18
N THR A 291 5.93 9.51 -6.03
CA THR A 291 4.90 8.50 -5.67
C THR A 291 5.49 7.11 -5.48
N GLN A 292 5.11 6.46 -4.38
CA GLN A 292 5.32 5.05 -4.09
C GLN A 292 3.97 4.39 -3.87
N ARG A 293 3.63 3.41 -4.71
CA ARG A 293 2.28 2.84 -4.78
C ARG A 293 2.32 1.34 -4.57
N ILE A 294 1.35 0.83 -3.81
CA ILE A 294 1.10 -0.61 -3.68
C ILE A 294 -0.35 -0.88 -4.06
N THR A 295 -0.53 -1.74 -5.06
CA THR A 295 -1.79 -2.46 -5.26
C THR A 295 -1.65 -3.81 -4.57
N LEU A 296 -2.33 -3.97 -3.45
CA LEU A 296 -2.39 -5.19 -2.66
C LEU A 296 -3.51 -6.08 -3.20
N THR A 297 -3.21 -7.32 -3.58
CA THR A 297 -4.22 -8.34 -3.84
C THR A 297 -4.01 -9.52 -2.89
N ARG A 298 -5.04 -9.91 -2.15
CA ARG A 298 -5.03 -11.14 -1.34
C ARG A 298 -5.72 -12.24 -2.14
N THR A 299 -4.97 -13.28 -2.52
CA THR A 299 -5.50 -14.43 -3.29
C THR A 299 -6.37 -15.31 -2.41
N PRO A 300 -7.38 -16.04 -2.94
CA PRO A 300 -8.18 -16.98 -2.15
C PRO A 300 -7.34 -18.16 -1.65
N GLU A 301 -7.85 -18.91 -0.66
CA GLU A 301 -7.12 -20.04 -0.06
C GLU A 301 -6.88 -21.18 -1.07
N ASP A 302 -7.78 -21.34 -2.04
CA ASP A 302 -7.74 -22.36 -3.10
C ASP A 302 -7.03 -21.90 -4.38
N ASP A 303 -6.28 -20.79 -4.33
CA ASP A 303 -5.47 -20.31 -5.46
C ASP A 303 -4.47 -21.39 -5.91
N PRO A 304 -4.35 -21.70 -7.22
CA PRO A 304 -3.46 -22.74 -7.73
C PRO A 304 -1.98 -22.53 -7.39
N GLU A 305 -1.57 -21.28 -7.18
CA GLU A 305 -0.20 -20.90 -6.80
C GLU A 305 -0.06 -20.68 -5.29
N GLY A 306 -1.11 -20.98 -4.52
CA GLY A 306 -1.17 -20.89 -3.07
C GLY A 306 -1.65 -19.53 -2.56
N GLU A 307 -2.25 -19.55 -1.37
CA GLU A 307 -2.67 -18.36 -0.64
C GLU A 307 -1.47 -17.42 -0.34
N ARG A 308 -1.55 -16.18 -0.82
CA ARG A 308 -0.49 -15.18 -0.70
C ARG A 308 -1.00 -13.75 -0.86
N LEU A 309 -0.15 -12.80 -0.50
CA LEU A 309 -0.31 -11.39 -0.81
C LEU A 309 0.48 -11.05 -2.08
N ILE A 310 -0.16 -10.46 -3.07
CA ILE A 310 0.49 -9.90 -4.26
C ILE A 310 0.63 -8.40 -4.04
N LEU A 311 1.86 -7.91 -4.03
CA LEU A 311 2.20 -6.49 -3.92
C LEU A 311 2.67 -6.00 -5.30
N ASP A 312 1.81 -5.27 -6.00
CA ASP A 312 2.12 -4.69 -7.31
C ASP A 312 2.49 -3.21 -7.17
N PHE A 313 3.71 -2.87 -7.60
CA PHE A 313 4.30 -1.54 -7.50
C PHE A 313 4.06 -0.65 -8.73
N ALA A 314 3.21 -1.08 -9.67
CA ALA A 314 2.79 -0.27 -10.80
C ALA A 314 2.20 1.08 -10.34
N GLY A 315 2.64 2.16 -10.99
CA GLY A 315 2.31 3.54 -10.61
C GLY A 315 3.34 4.21 -9.68
N THR A 316 4.38 3.49 -9.23
CA THR A 316 5.56 4.11 -8.62
C THR A 316 6.23 5.06 -9.61
N SER A 317 6.65 6.24 -9.14
CA SER A 317 7.26 7.28 -9.97
C SER A 317 8.56 6.82 -10.65
N PRO A 318 8.94 7.47 -11.77
CA PRO A 318 10.27 7.32 -12.37
C PRO A 318 11.38 7.53 -11.34
N GLN A 319 12.54 6.93 -11.58
CA GLN A 319 13.73 7.14 -10.75
C GLN A 319 14.02 8.64 -10.61
N ALA A 320 14.43 9.04 -9.42
CA ALA A 320 14.78 10.42 -9.13
C ALA A 320 16.15 10.78 -9.73
N LYS A 321 16.39 12.08 -9.93
CA LYS A 321 17.74 12.55 -10.28
C LYS A 321 18.66 12.51 -9.06
N GLY A 322 18.09 12.83 -7.89
CA GLY A 322 18.75 12.77 -6.60
C GLY A 322 18.75 11.38 -5.93
N PRO A 323 19.32 11.27 -4.71
CA PRO A 323 19.70 10.01 -4.07
C PRO A 323 18.54 9.18 -3.47
N ILE A 324 17.28 9.48 -3.79
CA ILE A 324 16.10 8.79 -3.26
C ILE A 324 15.68 7.58 -4.11
N ASN A 325 16.64 6.76 -4.54
CA ASN A 325 16.37 5.53 -5.29
C ASN A 325 16.72 4.27 -4.48
N HIS A 326 16.02 3.17 -4.72
CA HIS A 326 16.22 1.91 -4.01
C HIS A 326 16.21 0.71 -4.96
N CYS A 327 17.26 -0.12 -4.93
CA CYS A 327 17.37 -1.35 -5.72
C CYS A 327 16.51 -2.51 -5.17
N GLY A 328 15.21 -2.28 -5.01
CA GLY A 328 14.30 -3.21 -4.33
C GLY A 328 13.89 -4.43 -5.17
N ASP A 329 14.05 -4.36 -6.49
CA ASP A 329 13.61 -5.39 -7.44
C ASP A 329 14.55 -6.58 -7.59
N TYR A 330 15.77 -6.46 -7.06
CA TYR A 330 16.77 -7.51 -7.16
C TYR A 330 16.33 -8.74 -6.38
N SER A 331 16.74 -9.90 -6.89
CA SER A 331 16.34 -11.19 -6.35
C SER A 331 14.83 -11.30 -6.09
N ASP A 332 13.98 -10.82 -7.02
CA ASP A 332 12.51 -10.78 -6.93
C ASP A 332 12.00 -10.17 -5.60
N GLY A 333 12.74 -9.20 -5.07
CA GLY A 333 12.41 -8.49 -3.84
C GLY A 333 12.50 -9.34 -2.57
N VAL A 334 13.26 -10.45 -2.54
CA VAL A 334 13.40 -11.30 -1.35
C VAL A 334 13.78 -10.51 -0.09
N PHE A 335 14.71 -9.56 -0.21
CA PHE A 335 15.05 -8.66 0.90
C PHE A 335 13.85 -7.77 1.28
N LEU A 336 13.23 -7.11 0.29
CA LEU A 336 12.11 -6.21 0.51
C LEU A 336 10.89 -6.91 1.12
N LYS A 337 10.60 -8.18 0.77
CA LYS A 337 9.54 -9.00 1.39
C LYS A 337 9.74 -9.13 2.89
N LYS A 338 10.95 -9.52 3.30
CA LYS A 338 11.33 -9.65 4.72
C LYS A 338 11.36 -8.29 5.43
N TRP A 339 11.72 -7.22 4.72
CA TRP A 339 11.71 -5.86 5.25
C TRP A 339 10.29 -5.33 5.53
N LEU A 340 9.32 -5.60 4.64
CA LEU A 340 7.95 -5.09 4.78
C LEU A 340 7.04 -5.96 5.66
N ALA A 341 7.31 -7.27 5.71
CA ALA A 341 6.54 -8.24 6.47
C ALA A 341 6.29 -7.93 7.97
N PRO A 342 7.20 -7.27 8.71
CA PRO A 342 6.94 -6.85 10.08
C PRO A 342 5.70 -5.95 10.22
N ILE A 343 5.25 -5.24 9.17
CA ILE A 343 3.99 -4.47 9.24
C ILE A 343 2.78 -5.38 9.45
N LEU A 344 2.82 -6.60 8.89
CA LEU A 344 1.70 -7.54 8.98
C LEU A 344 1.41 -7.99 10.41
N ARG A 345 2.40 -7.96 11.31
CA ARG A 345 2.22 -8.37 12.72
C ARG A 345 1.22 -7.50 13.48
N ASN A 346 0.97 -6.26 13.03
CA ASN A 346 -0.04 -5.36 13.61
C ASN A 346 -1.48 -5.92 13.52
N LEU A 347 -1.71 -6.95 12.69
CA LEU A 347 -2.98 -7.67 12.60
C LEU A 347 -3.14 -8.79 13.62
N ALA A 348 -2.11 -9.07 14.44
CA ALA A 348 -2.22 -10.03 15.52
C ALA A 348 -3.34 -9.64 16.50
N ASP A 349 -3.96 -10.64 17.12
CA ASP A 349 -5.13 -10.41 17.98
C ASP A 349 -4.80 -9.63 19.27
N THR A 350 -3.54 -9.66 19.72
CA THR A 350 -3.08 -8.87 20.88
C THR A 350 -1.66 -8.29 20.66
N PRO A 351 -1.31 -7.20 21.37
CA PRO A 351 0.05 -6.63 21.34
C PRO A 351 1.14 -7.60 21.83
N GLU A 352 0.83 -8.47 22.78
CA GLU A 352 1.78 -9.48 23.26
C GLU A 352 2.07 -10.48 22.14
N ARG A 353 1.03 -10.95 21.45
CA ARG A 353 1.20 -11.87 20.32
C ARG A 353 1.94 -11.20 19.16
N MET A 354 1.64 -9.93 18.90
CA MET A 354 2.36 -9.10 17.92
C MET A 354 3.88 -9.11 18.15
N ALA A 355 4.33 -9.04 19.41
CA ALA A 355 5.73 -9.02 19.78
C ALA A 355 6.44 -10.40 19.67
N GLU A 356 5.67 -11.49 19.60
CA GLU A 356 6.18 -12.87 19.44
C GLU A 356 6.30 -13.30 17.97
N LEU A 357 5.73 -12.54 17.03
CA LEU A 357 5.75 -12.85 15.60
C LEU A 357 7.04 -12.34 14.96
N ASP A 358 8.03 -13.23 14.89
CA ASP A 358 9.30 -13.03 14.21
C ASP A 358 9.20 -13.30 12.70
N VAL A 359 9.96 -12.55 11.88
CA VAL A 359 9.94 -12.62 10.41
C VAL A 359 11.24 -13.23 9.88
N ASN A 360 11.22 -14.52 9.51
CA ASN A 360 12.33 -15.19 8.82
C ASN A 360 11.98 -15.49 7.34
N GLU A 361 12.77 -16.32 6.64
CA GLU A 361 12.52 -16.67 5.24
C GLU A 361 11.13 -17.28 4.98
N GLY A 362 10.46 -17.82 6.00
CA GLY A 362 9.12 -18.41 5.90
C GLY A 362 8.03 -17.43 5.45
N ILE A 363 8.28 -16.12 5.49
CA ILE A 363 7.35 -15.13 4.94
C ILE A 363 7.42 -15.02 3.41
N VAL A 364 8.58 -15.28 2.80
CA VAL A 364 8.83 -15.07 1.37
C VAL A 364 7.82 -15.80 0.47
N PRO A 365 7.42 -17.07 0.72
CA PRO A 365 6.41 -17.73 -0.11
C PRO A 365 4.99 -17.16 0.06
N LEU A 366 4.72 -16.37 1.12
CA LEU A 366 3.42 -15.73 1.34
C LEU A 366 3.28 -14.36 0.66
N ILE A 367 4.35 -13.88 0.00
CA ILE A 367 4.38 -12.57 -0.65
C ILE A 367 4.95 -12.70 -2.06
N GLU A 368 4.14 -12.34 -3.05
CA GLU A 368 4.56 -12.10 -4.42
C GLU A 368 4.77 -10.58 -4.60
N MET A 369 5.86 -10.18 -5.24
CA MET A 369 6.13 -8.78 -5.56
C MET A 369 6.21 -8.60 -7.07
N ARG A 370 5.47 -7.63 -7.60
CA ARG A 370 5.47 -7.28 -9.02
C ARG A 370 6.06 -5.89 -9.17
N PHE A 371 7.25 -5.83 -9.75
CA PHE A 371 7.95 -4.58 -9.98
C PHE A 371 7.66 -4.02 -11.37
N PRO A 372 7.59 -2.69 -11.52
CA PRO A 372 7.58 -2.07 -12.85
C PRO A 372 8.91 -2.35 -13.59
N PRO A 373 8.97 -2.08 -14.92
CA PRO A 373 10.23 -2.09 -15.63
C PRO A 373 11.27 -1.15 -15.00
N LYS A 374 12.55 -1.43 -15.25
CA LYS A 374 13.68 -0.59 -14.82
C LYS A 374 13.44 0.89 -15.15
N GLY A 375 13.95 1.77 -14.29
CA GLY A 375 13.82 3.23 -14.40
C GLY A 375 12.82 3.86 -13.43
N THR A 376 12.42 3.17 -12.35
CA THR A 376 11.57 3.72 -11.28
C THR A 376 12.32 3.87 -9.96
N LEU A 377 11.72 4.54 -8.97
CA LEU A 377 12.29 4.68 -7.61
C LEU A 377 12.67 3.34 -6.96
N LEU A 378 12.01 2.24 -7.33
CA LEU A 378 12.23 0.88 -6.79
C LEU A 378 13.02 -0.03 -7.73
N THR A 379 13.27 0.43 -8.96
CA THR A 379 13.95 -0.34 -10.01
C THR A 379 15.02 0.52 -10.72
N PRO A 380 15.85 1.29 -9.98
CA PRO A 380 16.75 2.25 -10.59
C PRO A 380 17.78 1.57 -11.50
N GLU A 381 18.23 2.34 -12.49
CA GLU A 381 19.33 1.96 -13.38
C GLU A 381 20.65 2.55 -12.89
N PHE A 382 21.69 1.72 -12.87
CA PHE A 382 23.05 2.19 -12.58
C PHE A 382 23.45 3.28 -13.58
N PRO A 383 24.06 4.40 -13.16
CA PRO A 383 24.64 4.68 -11.84
C PRO A 383 23.76 5.59 -10.95
N ALA A 384 22.44 5.44 -10.93
CA ALA A 384 21.58 6.31 -10.13
C ALA A 384 21.96 6.30 -8.63
N PRO A 385 21.94 7.46 -7.95
CA PRO A 385 22.30 7.58 -6.54
C PRO A 385 21.22 7.00 -5.63
N THR A 386 21.61 6.45 -4.47
CA THR A 386 20.75 5.67 -3.56
C THR A 386 20.88 6.05 -2.08
N ASN A 387 21.66 7.07 -1.73
CA ASN A 387 21.99 7.32 -0.34
C ASN A 387 20.80 7.60 0.58
N ALA A 388 19.85 8.39 0.06
CA ALA A 388 18.61 8.74 0.72
C ALA A 388 17.50 7.72 0.43
N ARG A 389 17.86 6.47 0.08
CA ARG A 389 16.90 5.35 -0.07
C ARG A 389 16.01 5.16 1.14
N THR A 390 16.41 5.62 2.32
CA THR A 390 15.62 5.57 3.55
C THR A 390 14.26 6.24 3.35
N PHE A 391 14.17 7.30 2.54
CA PHE A 391 12.90 7.98 2.23
C PHE A 391 11.97 7.13 1.36
N VAL A 392 12.51 6.14 0.65
CA VAL A 392 11.74 5.21 -0.17
C VAL A 392 11.43 3.94 0.61
N ILE A 393 12.46 3.21 1.04
CA ILE A 393 12.26 1.90 1.68
C ILE A 393 11.45 1.98 2.98
N LEU A 394 11.58 3.07 3.77
CA LEU A 394 10.80 3.25 4.99
C LEU A 394 9.40 3.78 4.68
N ARG A 395 9.23 4.58 3.62
CA ARG A 395 7.91 5.03 3.17
C ARG A 395 7.06 3.86 2.72
N LEU A 396 7.65 2.82 2.10
CA LEU A 396 6.95 1.59 1.75
C LEU A 396 6.35 0.85 2.96
N LEU A 397 6.91 0.99 4.16
CA LEU A 397 6.28 0.47 5.39
C LEU A 397 4.94 1.15 5.63
N GLY A 398 4.90 2.48 5.51
CA GLY A 398 3.69 3.29 5.58
C GLY A 398 2.72 2.99 4.44
N VAL A 399 3.20 2.82 3.21
CA VAL A 399 2.33 2.46 2.06
C VAL A 399 1.67 1.09 2.25
N LEU A 400 2.43 0.10 2.74
CA LEU A 400 1.88 -1.21 3.06
C LEU A 400 0.88 -1.13 4.22
N ALA A 401 1.19 -0.38 5.27
CA ALA A 401 0.27 -0.16 6.39
C ALA A 401 -1.02 0.51 5.91
N GLY A 402 -0.93 1.55 5.08
CA GLY A 402 -2.09 2.27 4.53
C GLY A 402 -2.96 1.38 3.63
N VAL A 403 -2.39 0.64 2.68
CA VAL A 403 -3.20 -0.24 1.83
C VAL A 403 -3.86 -1.38 2.63
N ILE A 404 -3.19 -1.90 3.66
CA ILE A 404 -3.81 -2.88 4.57
C ILE A 404 -4.89 -2.21 5.43
N ALA A 405 -4.66 -0.99 5.93
CA ALA A 405 -5.67 -0.23 6.68
C ALA A 405 -6.97 -0.10 5.86
N LYS A 406 -6.90 0.11 4.55
CA LYS A 406 -8.09 0.06 3.68
C LYS A 406 -8.72 -1.33 3.65
N ALA A 407 -7.91 -2.37 3.51
CA ALA A 407 -8.39 -3.76 3.44
C ALA A 407 -9.07 -4.22 4.74
N VAL A 408 -8.62 -3.74 5.90
CA VAL A 408 -9.12 -4.16 7.22
C VAL A 408 -9.92 -3.08 7.95
N ASP A 409 -10.46 -2.09 7.22
CA ASP A 409 -11.25 -0.97 7.75
C ASP A 409 -10.59 -0.29 8.96
N GLY A 410 -9.33 0.08 8.81
CA GLY A 410 -8.58 0.88 9.75
C GLY A 410 -8.09 0.11 10.98
N ARG A 411 -8.19 -1.23 11.00
CA ARG A 411 -7.53 -2.08 12.01
C ARG A 411 -6.00 -2.17 11.80
N MET A 412 -5.38 -1.02 11.64
CA MET A 412 -3.95 -0.82 11.43
C MET A 412 -3.57 0.54 12.04
N PRO A 413 -2.35 0.71 12.57
CA PRO A 413 -1.89 2.02 13.05
C PRO A 413 -1.83 3.06 11.93
N ALA A 414 -1.88 4.33 12.33
CA ALA A 414 -1.55 5.47 11.46
C ALA A 414 -0.05 5.48 11.10
N ASP A 415 0.38 6.45 10.28
CA ASP A 415 1.79 6.59 9.92
C ASP A 415 2.67 7.00 11.10
N GLN A 416 3.96 6.71 10.99
CA GLN A 416 4.96 7.01 12.01
C GLN A 416 6.20 7.68 11.41
N GLU A 417 6.95 8.34 12.29
CA GLU A 417 8.30 8.81 11.96
C GLU A 417 9.20 7.62 11.55
N THR A 418 10.21 7.90 10.72
CA THR A 418 11.11 6.88 10.16
C THR A 418 12.57 7.09 10.60
N ILE A 419 13.49 7.48 9.72
CA ILE A 419 14.90 7.73 10.08
C ILE A 419 15.27 9.13 9.60
N ARG A 420 15.85 9.96 10.46
CA ARG A 420 16.38 11.29 10.13
C ARG A 420 17.81 11.42 10.63
N TYR A 421 18.71 11.76 9.72
CA TYR A 421 20.11 12.00 10.07
C TYR A 421 20.31 13.49 10.25
N THR A 422 20.75 13.90 11.43
CA THR A 422 21.23 15.26 11.67
C THR A 422 22.62 15.19 12.26
N GLY A 423 23.39 16.25 12.10
CA GLY A 423 24.76 16.23 12.59
C GLY A 423 25.46 17.57 12.49
N VAL A 424 26.64 17.62 13.09
CA VAL A 424 27.55 18.75 12.99
C VAL A 424 28.96 18.23 12.75
N TYR A 425 29.71 18.94 11.93
CA TYR A 425 31.10 18.63 11.68
C TYR A 425 31.94 19.91 11.57
N GLY A 426 33.23 19.76 11.85
CA GLY A 426 34.16 20.89 11.89
C GLY A 426 35.42 20.52 12.63
N GLU A 427 35.98 21.48 13.34
CA GLU A 427 37.14 21.25 14.21
C GLU A 427 36.73 21.33 15.68
N ASP A 428 37.28 20.45 16.51
CA ASP A 428 37.09 20.47 17.97
C ASP A 428 37.87 21.63 18.63
N MET A 429 37.87 21.67 19.96
CA MET A 429 38.56 22.70 20.74
C MET A 429 40.10 22.64 20.60
N GLU A 430 40.64 21.48 20.21
CA GLU A 430 42.07 21.26 19.95
C GLU A 430 42.46 21.42 18.47
N GLY A 431 41.49 21.72 17.59
CA GLY A 431 41.72 21.90 16.15
C GLY A 431 41.74 20.59 15.35
N ARG A 432 41.27 19.47 15.91
CA ARG A 432 41.16 18.20 15.20
C ARG A 432 39.81 18.12 14.48
N PRO A 433 39.74 17.55 13.28
CA PRO A 433 38.46 17.34 12.61
C PRO A 433 37.57 16.37 13.39
N TYR A 434 36.28 16.65 13.43
CA TYR A 434 35.27 15.75 13.99
C TYR A 434 34.05 15.67 13.07
N LEU A 435 33.34 14.56 13.19
CA LEU A 435 32.02 14.33 12.61
C LEU A 435 31.13 13.79 13.72
N MET A 436 30.05 14.51 14.04
CA MET A 436 28.98 14.04 14.89
C MET A 436 27.75 13.83 14.00
N ARG A 437 27.18 12.64 14.07
CA ARG A 437 25.89 12.32 13.45
C ARG A 437 25.01 11.65 14.49
N GLU A 438 23.72 11.90 14.37
CA GLU A 438 22.72 11.32 15.24
C GLU A 438 21.49 10.97 14.41
N VAL A 439 20.97 9.77 14.67
CA VAL A 439 19.65 9.37 14.22
C VAL A 439 18.68 9.73 15.33
N LEU A 440 17.74 10.61 15.03
CA LEU A 440 16.63 10.92 15.94
C LEU A 440 15.38 10.25 15.42
N GLY A 441 14.73 9.46 16.28
CA GLY A 441 13.41 8.92 16.01
C GLY A 441 12.30 9.97 16.10
N GLY A 442 11.05 9.54 16.23
CA GLY A 442 9.92 10.44 16.39
C GLY A 442 8.65 9.72 16.80
N GLY A 443 7.50 10.31 16.48
CA GLY A 443 6.22 9.77 16.94
C GLY A 443 5.79 8.50 16.20
N ALA A 444 5.37 7.48 16.95
CA ALA A 444 4.67 6.32 16.38
C ALA A 444 3.24 6.69 15.95
N GLY A 445 2.65 5.97 15.01
CA GLY A 445 1.24 6.17 14.65
C GLY A 445 0.29 5.79 15.79
N GLY A 446 -0.80 6.54 15.92
CA GLY A 446 -1.93 6.15 16.76
C GLY A 446 -2.41 4.76 16.36
N ARG A 447 -2.61 3.88 17.35
CA ARG A 447 -3.07 2.51 17.13
C ARG A 447 -4.57 2.48 17.35
N TYR A 448 -5.27 1.57 16.67
CA TYR A 448 -6.72 1.39 16.84
C TYR A 448 -7.18 0.96 18.24
N TYR A 449 -6.22 0.71 19.15
CA TYR A 449 -6.44 0.29 20.53
C TYR A 449 -5.64 1.11 21.57
N ALA A 450 -4.76 2.03 21.15
CA ALA A 450 -3.89 2.79 22.06
C ALA A 450 -3.21 3.98 21.37
N ASP A 451 -2.82 4.99 22.13
CA ASP A 451 -1.98 6.08 21.63
C ASP A 451 -0.66 5.54 21.03
N GLY A 452 -0.11 6.28 20.07
CA GLY A 452 1.25 6.05 19.58
C GLY A 452 2.28 6.32 20.67
N GLU A 453 3.35 5.54 20.67
CA GLU A 453 4.50 5.78 21.53
C GLU A 453 5.24 7.05 21.08
N ASP A 454 5.58 7.89 22.05
CA ASP A 454 6.33 9.12 21.80
C ASP A 454 7.82 8.78 21.60
N THR A 455 8.47 9.39 20.62
CA THR A 455 9.93 9.31 20.39
C THR A 455 10.49 7.88 20.26
N ILE A 456 9.94 7.10 19.33
CA ILE A 456 10.41 5.75 18.99
C ILE A 456 11.47 5.75 17.88
N HIS A 457 12.32 4.73 17.86
CA HIS A 457 13.22 4.43 16.76
C HIS A 457 12.70 3.20 15.99
N VAL A 458 12.53 3.31 14.67
CA VAL A 458 12.02 2.21 13.83
C VAL A 458 13.02 1.05 13.70
N VAL A 459 14.31 1.35 13.86
CA VAL A 459 15.39 0.35 13.94
C VAL A 459 15.39 -0.23 15.36
N PRO A 460 15.14 -1.54 15.54
CA PRO A 460 15.11 -2.19 16.86
C PRO A 460 16.36 -1.87 17.67
N ASP A 461 16.22 -1.60 18.97
CA ASP A 461 17.34 -1.31 19.88
C ASP A 461 18.23 -0.10 19.53
N SER A 462 17.91 0.67 18.48
CA SER A 462 18.58 1.93 18.20
C SER A 462 18.27 2.99 19.27
N ARG A 463 19.24 3.86 19.55
CA ARG A 463 19.19 4.84 20.65
C ARG A 463 19.66 6.21 20.19
N ASN A 464 19.13 7.25 20.82
CA ASN A 464 19.70 8.60 20.71
C ASN A 464 21.03 8.70 21.47
N LEU A 465 21.82 9.73 21.17
CA LEU A 465 23.11 9.91 21.84
C LEU A 465 22.91 10.58 23.22
N PRO A 466 23.51 10.06 24.30
CA PRO A 466 23.44 10.70 25.61
C PRO A 466 24.04 12.12 25.60
N THR A 467 23.32 13.09 26.16
CA THR A 467 23.75 14.50 26.21
C THR A 467 25.15 14.65 26.78
N GLU A 468 25.41 14.14 27.99
CA GLU A 468 26.72 14.27 28.66
C GLU A 468 27.85 13.68 27.82
N PHE A 469 27.59 12.58 27.10
CA PHE A 469 28.56 12.00 26.19
C PHE A 469 28.87 12.95 25.03
N THR A 470 27.83 13.48 24.38
CA THR A 470 28.01 14.38 23.23
C THR A 470 28.73 15.68 23.58
N GLU A 471 28.40 16.30 24.71
CA GLU A 471 29.05 17.55 25.18
C GLU A 471 30.50 17.33 25.59
N SER A 472 30.86 16.12 26.05
CA SER A 472 32.25 15.80 26.39
C SER A 472 33.15 15.60 25.16
N ARG A 473 32.54 15.33 23.99
CA ARG A 473 33.26 14.90 22.79
C ARG A 473 33.24 15.95 21.68
N PHE A 474 32.19 16.77 21.62
CA PHE A 474 31.95 17.71 20.53
C PHE A 474 31.79 19.14 21.05
N PRO A 475 32.17 20.16 20.28
CA PRO A 475 32.20 21.56 20.74
C PRO A 475 30.81 22.22 20.71
N PHE A 476 29.85 21.66 21.44
CA PHE A 476 28.50 22.23 21.61
C PHE A 476 27.93 21.89 23.00
N ILE A 477 26.83 22.55 23.35
CA ILE A 477 26.02 22.27 24.55
C ILE A 477 24.59 21.94 24.10
N VAL A 478 23.98 20.91 24.68
CA VAL A 478 22.57 20.58 24.48
C VAL A 478 21.74 21.35 25.52
N GLU A 479 21.07 22.42 25.09
CA GLU A 479 20.30 23.28 26.00
C GLU A 479 18.93 22.70 26.33
N LYS A 480 18.38 21.87 25.45
CA LYS A 480 17.09 21.19 25.62
C LYS A 480 17.11 19.84 24.90
N LEU A 481 16.52 18.84 25.55
CA LEU A 481 16.11 17.58 24.95
C LEU A 481 14.77 17.16 25.59
N GLY A 482 13.70 17.11 24.81
CA GLY A 482 12.38 16.75 25.31
C GLY A 482 11.41 16.37 24.20
N LEU A 483 10.13 16.21 24.55
CA LEU A 483 9.07 15.96 23.59
C LEU A 483 8.69 17.27 22.87
N ALA A 484 8.48 17.18 21.56
CA ALA A 484 7.92 18.26 20.76
C ALA A 484 6.41 18.33 21.01
N LYS A 485 5.98 19.15 21.98
CA LYS A 485 4.56 19.39 22.27
C LYS A 485 3.75 19.68 21.00
N ASP A 486 2.52 19.18 20.95
CA ASP A 486 1.57 19.32 19.84
C ASP A 486 2.02 18.70 18.51
N SER A 487 3.10 17.91 18.50
CA SER A 487 3.57 17.28 17.25
C SER A 487 2.79 16.03 16.86
N GLY A 488 2.25 15.28 17.83
CA GLY A 488 1.48 14.07 17.56
C GLY A 488 0.13 14.39 16.95
N GLY A 489 -0.22 13.70 15.86
CA GLY A 489 -1.50 13.88 15.18
C GLY A 489 -2.67 13.55 16.11
N ALA A 490 -3.65 14.45 16.15
CA ALA A 490 -4.84 14.27 16.97
C ALA A 490 -5.67 13.06 16.50
N GLY A 491 -6.24 12.31 17.43
CA GLY A 491 -7.13 11.20 17.13
C GLY A 491 -7.84 10.72 18.37
N GLN A 492 -8.80 9.80 18.22
CA GLN A 492 -9.31 9.04 19.38
C GLN A 492 -8.12 8.46 20.14
N PHE A 493 -7.17 7.90 19.39
CA PHE A 493 -5.83 7.58 19.84
C PHE A 493 -4.82 8.48 19.14
N ARG A 494 -4.08 9.27 19.93
CA ARG A 494 -3.15 10.29 19.45
C ARG A 494 -1.91 9.61 18.85
N GLY A 495 -1.34 10.20 17.80
CA GLY A 495 0.01 9.82 17.34
C GLY A 495 1.07 10.24 18.37
N GLY A 496 2.17 9.49 18.46
CA GLY A 496 3.28 9.83 19.35
C GLY A 496 3.90 11.20 19.02
N LEU A 497 4.50 11.84 20.02
CA LEU A 497 5.24 13.08 19.83
C LEU A 497 6.65 12.81 19.27
N GLY A 498 7.16 13.75 18.48
CA GLY A 498 8.57 13.81 18.09
C GLY A 498 9.48 14.37 19.19
N TYR A 499 10.78 14.46 18.89
CA TYR A 499 11.79 15.12 19.73
C TYR A 499 11.81 16.62 19.49
N GLU A 500 12.18 17.38 20.51
CA GLU A 500 12.69 18.75 20.39
C GLU A 500 14.07 18.84 21.05
N LYS A 501 15.11 19.07 20.24
CA LYS A 501 16.51 19.16 20.69
C LYS A 501 17.11 20.49 20.30
N HIS A 502 17.75 21.17 21.26
CA HIS A 502 18.42 22.46 21.05
C HIS A 502 19.91 22.30 21.30
N ILE A 503 20.73 22.65 20.31
CA ILE A 503 22.19 22.51 20.34
C ILE A 503 22.80 23.89 20.12
N ARG A 504 23.48 24.43 21.13
CA ARG A 504 24.24 25.67 21.00
C ARG A 504 25.71 25.37 20.70
N MET A 505 26.21 25.89 19.59
CA MET A 505 27.58 25.68 19.16
C MET A 505 28.56 26.50 19.99
N LEU A 506 29.69 25.91 20.38
CA LEU A 506 30.78 26.60 21.10
C LEU A 506 31.90 27.06 20.15
N LYS A 507 31.96 26.50 18.95
CA LYS A 507 32.90 26.84 17.88
C LYS A 507 32.15 26.80 16.55
N ASP A 508 32.61 27.60 15.58
CA ASP A 508 32.09 27.56 14.21
C ASP A 508 32.12 26.13 13.67
N ALA A 509 31.02 25.70 13.05
CA ALA A 509 30.84 24.37 12.50
C ALA A 509 29.93 24.42 11.27
N ASN A 510 29.71 23.25 10.66
CA ASN A 510 28.70 23.06 9.64
C ASN A 510 27.67 22.06 10.15
N PHE A 511 26.41 22.43 10.04
CA PHE A 511 25.28 21.55 10.29
C PHE A 511 24.93 20.76 9.03
N MET A 512 24.55 19.52 9.22
CA MET A 512 24.04 18.65 8.16
C MET A 512 22.69 18.05 8.57
N SER A 513 21.82 17.88 7.58
CA SER A 513 20.52 17.24 7.70
C SER A 513 20.24 16.44 6.44
N ILE A 514 19.90 15.16 6.62
CA ILE A 514 19.30 14.32 5.58
C ILE A 514 17.95 13.87 6.14
N ALA A 515 16.94 14.65 5.83
CA ALA A 515 15.60 14.52 6.36
C ALA A 515 14.52 14.69 5.26
N ASP A 516 13.39 14.01 5.47
CA ASP A 516 12.16 14.07 4.67
C ASP A 516 10.99 14.41 5.63
N ARG A 517 9.75 14.55 5.14
CA ARG A 517 8.59 14.99 5.95
C ARG A 517 8.77 16.37 6.57
N SER A 518 9.50 17.28 5.92
CA SER A 518 9.54 18.70 6.26
C SER A 518 8.42 19.50 5.58
N ILE A 519 7.86 18.97 4.49
CA ILE A 519 6.67 19.53 3.82
C ILE A 519 5.45 18.67 4.14
N LEU A 520 5.50 17.38 3.81
CA LEU A 520 4.50 16.36 4.11
C LEU A 520 4.60 15.91 5.57
N ALA A 521 3.52 15.33 6.08
CA ALA A 521 3.44 14.82 7.45
C ALA A 521 3.14 13.32 7.49
N CYS A 522 3.40 12.71 8.65
CA CYS A 522 2.89 11.37 8.97
C CYS A 522 1.35 11.42 8.94
N TRP A 523 0.73 10.67 8.04
CA TRP A 523 -0.72 10.71 7.80
C TRP A 523 -1.51 10.09 8.95
N GLY A 524 -2.67 10.67 9.25
CA GLY A 524 -3.68 10.11 10.15
C GLY A 524 -4.64 9.19 9.41
N VAL A 525 -5.38 8.36 10.15
CA VAL A 525 -6.32 7.38 9.55
C VAL A 525 -7.63 7.26 10.31
N LYS A 526 -8.70 6.93 9.56
CA LYS A 526 -10.06 6.72 10.08
C LYS A 526 -10.57 7.92 10.90
N GLY A 527 -10.33 9.13 10.39
CA GLY A 527 -10.70 10.40 11.03
C GLY A 527 -9.62 11.02 11.92
N GLY A 528 -8.53 10.29 12.19
CA GLY A 528 -7.34 10.81 12.85
C GLY A 528 -6.56 11.76 11.94
N LYS A 529 -5.83 12.69 12.56
CA LYS A 529 -5.15 13.82 11.90
C LYS A 529 -3.68 13.54 11.67
N ALA A 530 -3.11 14.16 10.64
CA ALA A 530 -1.68 14.08 10.41
C ALA A 530 -0.87 14.68 11.57
N GLY A 531 0.33 14.17 11.79
CA GLY A 531 1.29 14.76 12.74
C GLY A 531 1.92 16.06 12.23
N ALA A 532 2.74 16.70 13.06
CA ALA A 532 3.54 17.84 12.65
C ALA A 532 4.76 17.40 11.82
N PRO A 533 5.20 18.19 10.83
CA PRO A 533 6.37 17.91 10.01
C PRO A 533 7.70 18.12 10.78
N PHE A 534 8.77 17.62 10.20
CA PHE A 534 10.15 17.83 10.62
C PHE A 534 10.55 19.29 10.41
N GLN A 535 11.29 19.87 11.35
CA GLN A 535 11.73 21.26 11.26
C GLN A 535 13.14 21.44 11.84
N VAL A 536 13.97 22.23 11.16
CA VAL A 536 15.23 22.75 11.70
C VAL A 536 15.20 24.27 11.66
N VAL A 537 15.50 24.89 12.80
CA VAL A 537 15.55 26.36 12.94
C VAL A 537 16.84 26.75 13.64
N VAL A 538 17.54 27.75 13.13
CA VAL A 538 18.67 28.38 13.80
C VAL A 538 18.20 29.65 14.52
N ASN A 539 18.68 29.85 15.75
CA ASN A 539 18.34 30.95 16.65
C ASN A 539 16.82 31.19 16.83
N PRO A 540 16.06 30.13 17.20
CA PRO A 540 14.60 30.23 17.34
C PRO A 540 14.18 31.30 18.35
N GLY A 541 13.15 32.07 18.02
CA GLY A 541 12.60 33.15 18.85
C GLY A 541 13.44 34.43 18.87
N THR A 542 14.46 34.56 18.01
CA THR A 542 15.32 35.74 17.95
C THR A 542 15.14 36.50 16.63
N PRO A 543 15.62 37.76 16.52
CA PRO A 543 15.64 38.48 15.24
C PRO A 543 16.50 37.84 14.15
N GLU A 544 17.38 36.88 14.50
CA GLU A 544 18.25 36.16 13.58
C GLU A 544 17.71 34.75 13.26
N GLU A 545 16.44 34.48 13.59
CA GLU A 545 15.78 33.22 13.29
C GLU A 545 15.79 32.91 11.78
N ARG A 546 16.16 31.69 11.44
CA ARG A 546 16.10 31.19 10.06
C ARG A 546 15.82 29.70 10.02
N GLU A 547 14.94 29.29 9.12
CA GLU A 547 14.67 27.87 8.83
C GLU A 547 15.78 27.30 7.93
N ILE A 548 16.14 26.06 8.18
CA ILE A 548 17.12 25.32 7.40
C ILE A 548 16.40 24.23 6.62
N ASP A 549 16.82 24.01 5.37
CA ASP A 549 16.33 22.91 4.56
C ASP A 549 16.57 21.56 5.26
N ALA A 550 15.62 20.64 5.11
CA ALA A 550 15.74 19.28 5.61
C ALA A 550 16.84 18.49 4.91
N LEU A 551 17.20 18.89 3.68
CA LEU A 551 18.33 18.39 2.91
C LEU A 551 19.43 19.46 2.87
N ALA A 552 20.40 19.37 3.77
CA ALA A 552 21.51 20.30 3.89
C ALA A 552 22.80 19.55 4.20
N ASP A 553 23.85 19.73 3.40
CA ASP A 553 25.11 19.00 3.60
C ASP A 553 26.13 19.78 4.45
N ALA A 554 26.04 21.12 4.48
CA ALA A 554 27.08 22.00 5.00
C ALA A 554 26.58 23.39 5.41
N GLU A 555 25.48 23.46 6.16
CA GLU A 555 24.90 24.72 6.61
C GLU A 555 25.83 25.41 7.64
N PRO A 556 26.37 26.61 7.39
CA PRO A 556 27.31 27.23 8.32
C PRO A 556 26.62 27.69 9.61
N ILE A 557 27.18 27.29 10.76
CA ILE A 557 26.71 27.69 12.09
C ILE A 557 27.86 28.34 12.86
N LYS A 558 27.61 29.53 13.40
CA LYS A 558 28.59 30.31 14.16
C LYS A 558 28.58 29.93 15.63
N ALA A 559 29.74 30.10 16.27
CA ALA A 559 29.85 29.97 17.71
C ALA A 559 28.81 30.88 18.42
N GLY A 560 28.04 30.32 19.34
CA GLY A 560 26.96 30.98 20.05
C GLY A 560 25.57 30.79 19.45
N GLU A 561 25.47 30.40 18.18
CA GLU A 561 24.17 30.11 17.55
C GLU A 561 23.59 28.78 18.06
N THR A 562 22.25 28.72 18.09
CA THR A 562 21.50 27.56 18.58
C THR A 562 20.68 26.93 17.48
N ILE A 563 20.87 25.64 17.26
CA ILE A 563 20.12 24.84 16.30
C ILE A 563 19.00 24.12 17.06
N ARG A 564 17.74 24.35 16.68
CA ARG A 564 16.59 23.59 17.14
C ARG A 564 16.18 22.58 16.08
N ILE A 565 16.15 21.32 16.46
CA ILE A 565 15.67 20.20 15.65
C ILE A 565 14.36 19.71 16.27
N ARG A 566 13.29 19.68 15.47
CA ARG A 566 12.01 19.03 15.81
C ARG A 566 11.77 17.87 14.88
N THR A 567 11.66 16.65 15.41
CA THR A 567 11.26 15.49 14.59
C THR A 567 9.74 15.39 14.47
N THR A 568 9.26 14.66 13.47
CA THR A 568 7.82 14.56 13.20
C THR A 568 7.10 13.86 14.34
N GLY A 569 5.85 14.25 14.59
CA GLY A 569 4.94 13.37 15.31
C GLY A 569 4.33 12.30 14.39
N GLY A 570 3.80 11.24 14.97
CA GLY A 570 3.04 10.22 14.25
C GLY A 570 1.64 10.71 13.91
N GLY A 571 0.97 10.07 12.97
CA GLY A 571 -0.44 10.35 12.67
C GLY A 571 -1.37 9.87 13.78
N GLY A 572 -2.53 10.51 13.94
CA GLY A 572 -3.58 10.06 14.84
C GLY A 572 -4.46 8.97 14.23
N TRP A 573 -5.12 8.22 15.09
CA TRP A 573 -6.09 7.20 14.70
C TRP A 573 -7.47 7.49 15.28
N GLY A 574 -8.52 7.37 14.45
CA GLY A 574 -9.90 7.60 14.89
C GLY A 574 -10.21 9.09 15.05
N ASP A 575 -11.50 9.43 15.12
CA ASP A 575 -11.93 10.82 15.28
C ASP A 575 -11.46 11.41 16.63
N PRO A 576 -10.69 12.52 16.64
CA PRO A 576 -10.28 13.22 17.85
C PRO A 576 -11.42 13.53 18.83
N LEU A 577 -12.63 13.79 18.32
CA LEU A 577 -13.79 14.13 19.14
C LEU A 577 -14.36 12.93 19.90
N ASP A 578 -13.89 11.72 19.60
CA ASP A 578 -14.22 10.49 20.34
C ASP A 578 -13.17 10.13 21.41
N ARG A 579 -12.10 10.91 21.54
CA ARG A 579 -11.13 10.75 22.64
C ARG A 579 -11.79 11.03 23.99
N ASP A 580 -11.44 10.26 25.00
CA ASP A 580 -11.86 10.50 26.39
C ASP A 580 -11.33 11.88 26.88
N PRO A 581 -12.19 12.82 27.29
CA PRO A 581 -11.75 14.12 27.82
C PRO A 581 -10.77 14.01 29.00
N GLU A 582 -10.86 12.96 29.83
CA GLU A 582 -9.91 12.75 30.93
C GLU A 582 -8.49 12.46 30.42
N MET A 583 -8.38 11.74 29.30
CA MET A 583 -7.10 11.52 28.64
C MET A 583 -6.53 12.81 28.05
N VAL A 584 -7.38 13.71 27.53
CA VAL A 584 -6.95 15.02 27.04
C VAL A 584 -6.43 15.89 28.17
N VAL A 585 -7.14 15.97 29.30
CA VAL A 585 -6.66 16.68 30.51
C VAL A 585 -5.30 16.14 30.95
N ARG A 586 -5.12 14.80 30.96
CA ARG A 586 -3.83 14.18 31.28
C ARG A 586 -2.73 14.54 30.29
N ASP A 587 -3.03 14.57 28.98
CA ASP A 587 -2.07 14.98 27.96
C ASP A 587 -1.62 16.44 28.14
N VAL A 588 -2.54 17.32 28.58
CA VAL A 588 -2.22 18.72 28.93
C VAL A 588 -1.36 18.81 30.18
N LEU A 589 -1.69 18.05 31.24
CA LEU A 589 -0.87 17.96 32.46
C LEU A 589 0.56 17.46 32.17
N TRP A 590 0.73 16.60 31.18
CA TRP A 590 2.03 16.05 30.77
C TRP A 590 2.75 16.90 29.71
N ASP A 591 2.25 18.09 29.40
CA ASP A 591 2.79 19.01 28.39
C ASP A 591 2.94 18.35 27.00
N LYS A 592 2.08 17.37 26.68
CA LYS A 592 2.04 16.71 25.38
C LYS A 592 1.10 17.45 24.41
N VAL A 593 -0.01 17.93 24.94
CA VAL A 593 -1.03 18.72 24.23
C VAL A 593 -1.14 20.08 24.94
N SER A 594 -1.16 21.18 24.20
CA SER A 594 -1.38 22.51 24.77
C SER A 594 -2.86 22.75 25.12
N GLU A 595 -3.12 23.71 26.00
CA GLU A 595 -4.50 24.10 26.37
C GLU A 595 -5.32 24.54 25.15
N GLU A 596 -4.68 25.20 24.19
CA GLU A 596 -5.28 25.60 22.91
C GLU A 596 -5.67 24.37 22.08
N LYS A 597 -4.74 23.41 21.90
CA LYS A 597 -5.01 22.18 21.16
C LYS A 597 -6.02 21.25 21.80
N ALA A 598 -6.17 21.28 23.13
CA ALA A 598 -7.25 20.56 23.81
C ALA A 598 -8.64 20.99 23.31
N LEU A 599 -8.84 22.28 23.08
CA LEU A 599 -10.09 22.81 22.54
C LEU A 599 -10.19 22.60 21.03
N GLU A 600 -9.16 23.01 20.28
CA GLU A 600 -9.19 23.01 18.80
C GLU A 600 -9.32 21.61 18.22
N ASP A 601 -8.49 20.67 18.68
CA ASP A 601 -8.38 19.37 18.05
C ASP A 601 -9.38 18.37 18.66
N TYR A 602 -9.67 18.47 19.96
CA TYR A 602 -10.48 17.48 20.70
C TYR A 602 -11.83 18.01 21.19
N GLY A 603 -12.12 19.30 21.02
CA GLY A 603 -13.33 19.95 21.51
C GLY A 603 -13.47 19.94 23.04
N VAL A 604 -12.38 19.77 23.79
CA VAL A 604 -12.39 19.67 25.26
C VAL A 604 -12.27 21.05 25.87
N VAL A 605 -13.29 21.45 26.63
CA VAL A 605 -13.32 22.73 27.34
C VAL A 605 -12.71 22.55 28.72
N LEU A 606 -11.47 23.01 28.89
CA LEU A 606 -10.73 22.91 30.14
C LEU A 606 -11.28 23.85 31.22
N THR A 607 -11.11 23.43 32.49
CA THR A 607 -11.38 24.24 33.69
C THR A 607 -10.17 24.21 34.61
N GLY A 608 -9.92 25.26 35.39
CA GLY A 608 -8.72 25.36 36.23
C GLY A 608 -7.46 25.64 35.39
N SER A 609 -6.28 25.31 35.93
CA SER A 609 -5.02 25.42 35.19
C SER A 609 -3.96 24.44 35.69
N VAL A 610 -2.97 24.12 34.84
CA VAL A 610 -1.80 23.30 35.25
C VAL A 610 -1.05 23.98 36.42
N ALA A 611 -0.97 25.31 36.43
CA ALA A 611 -0.24 26.07 37.45
C ALA A 611 -0.89 26.01 38.84
N THR A 612 -2.20 25.74 38.91
CA THR A 612 -2.98 25.67 40.15
C THR A 612 -3.26 24.24 40.62
N ASP A 613 -2.78 23.24 39.88
CA ASP A 613 -2.97 21.79 40.16
C ASP A 613 -4.45 21.39 40.32
N ASP A 614 -5.34 22.09 39.61
CA ASP A 614 -6.79 21.87 39.62
C ASP A 614 -7.37 21.70 38.20
N LEU A 615 -6.52 21.37 37.22
CA LEU A 615 -6.93 21.19 35.83
C LEU A 615 -7.97 20.07 35.70
N GLY A 616 -9.08 20.39 35.05
CA GLY A 616 -10.17 19.47 34.71
C GLY A 616 -10.85 19.88 33.42
N TYR A 617 -12.07 19.39 33.19
CA TYR A 617 -12.88 19.77 32.03
C TYR A 617 -14.35 19.98 32.41
N ASP A 618 -15.04 20.84 31.67
CA ASP A 618 -16.50 21.00 31.75
C ASP A 618 -17.17 20.03 30.78
N ALA A 619 -17.84 19.01 31.32
CA ALA A 619 -18.48 17.96 30.53
C ALA A 619 -19.59 18.48 29.59
N GLU A 620 -20.39 19.44 30.05
CA GLU A 620 -21.50 19.97 29.25
C GLU A 620 -21.01 20.94 28.17
N ALA A 621 -19.99 21.76 28.49
CA ALA A 621 -19.36 22.63 27.51
C ALA A 621 -18.59 21.82 26.45
N THR A 622 -17.84 20.80 26.86
CA THR A 622 -17.14 19.86 25.96
C THR A 622 -18.12 19.17 25.01
N LYS A 623 -19.25 18.67 25.54
CA LYS A 623 -20.28 18.04 24.70
C LYS A 623 -20.83 19.01 23.64
N ARG A 624 -21.21 20.23 24.04
CA ARG A 624 -21.71 21.25 23.10
C ARG A 624 -20.68 21.62 22.05
N GLU A 625 -19.42 21.74 22.44
CA GLU A 625 -18.35 22.09 21.51
C GLU A 625 -18.08 20.97 20.51
N ARG A 626 -18.03 19.71 20.96
CA ARG A 626 -17.94 18.55 20.06
C ARG A 626 -19.12 18.46 19.09
N GLU A 627 -20.34 18.71 19.55
CA GLU A 627 -21.53 18.76 18.69
C GLU A 627 -21.43 19.89 17.64
N ARG A 628 -20.94 21.07 18.04
CA ARG A 628 -20.69 22.21 17.14
C ARG A 628 -19.65 21.86 16.09
N ILE A 629 -18.49 21.34 16.49
CA ILE A 629 -17.41 20.94 15.57
C ILE A 629 -17.91 19.87 14.59
N ARG A 630 -18.62 18.83 15.07
CA ARG A 630 -19.20 17.79 14.19
C ARG A 630 -20.20 18.35 13.17
N ALA A 631 -21.00 19.34 13.55
CA ALA A 631 -21.99 19.96 12.65
C ALA A 631 -21.36 20.84 11.56
N GLU A 632 -20.18 21.41 11.82
CA GLU A 632 -19.45 22.27 10.88
C GLU A 632 -18.43 21.49 10.03
N ARG A 633 -18.11 20.24 10.41
CA ARG A 633 -17.06 19.44 9.77
C ARG A 633 -17.49 18.95 8.38
N PRO A 634 -16.69 19.20 7.33
CA PRO A 634 -16.93 18.61 6.02
C PRO A 634 -16.68 17.09 6.03
N GLU A 635 -17.05 16.42 4.94
CA GLU A 635 -16.62 15.04 4.71
C GLU A 635 -15.09 14.98 4.65
N GLU A 636 -14.51 13.97 5.29
CA GLU A 636 -13.07 13.81 5.38
C GLU A 636 -12.59 12.51 4.74
N PRO A 637 -11.38 12.51 4.16
CA PRO A 637 -10.79 11.29 3.63
C PRO A 637 -10.53 10.27 4.74
N PHE A 638 -10.39 9.01 4.35
CA PHE A 638 -9.99 7.94 5.26
C PHE A 638 -8.55 8.14 5.76
N PHE A 639 -7.70 8.78 4.95
CA PHE A 639 -6.35 9.20 5.32
C PHE A 639 -6.22 10.72 5.30
N ASP A 640 -5.82 11.31 6.42
CA ASP A 640 -5.51 12.75 6.51
C ASP A 640 -4.01 12.95 6.29
N ARG A 641 -3.62 13.60 5.19
CA ARG A 641 -2.21 13.84 4.83
C ARG A 641 -1.63 15.14 5.38
N GLY A 642 -2.45 15.92 6.10
CA GLY A 642 -2.08 17.24 6.58
C GLY A 642 -1.95 18.30 5.48
N PRO A 643 -1.69 19.56 5.88
CA PRO A 643 -1.69 20.70 4.97
C PRO A 643 -0.55 20.69 3.95
N GLY A 644 0.55 19.99 4.25
CA GLY A 644 1.71 19.87 3.36
C GLY A 644 1.39 19.24 2.01
N TYR A 645 0.47 18.28 1.98
CA TYR A 645 0.05 17.63 0.74
C TYR A 645 -0.57 18.63 -0.23
N ALA A 646 -1.42 19.55 0.26
CA ALA A 646 -2.06 20.57 -0.56
C ALA A 646 -1.04 21.51 -1.24
N ALA A 647 0.10 21.77 -0.60
CA ALA A 647 1.15 22.60 -1.17
C ALA A 647 1.79 21.94 -2.40
N LEU A 648 1.98 20.62 -2.40
CA LEU A 648 2.62 19.88 -3.48
C LEU A 648 1.64 19.31 -4.51
N SER A 649 0.37 19.15 -4.17
CA SER A 649 -0.67 18.61 -5.03
C SER A 649 -1.38 19.67 -5.90
N GLY A 650 -1.02 20.95 -5.77
CA GLY A 650 -1.73 22.03 -6.46
C GLY A 650 -3.05 22.43 -5.80
N GLY A 651 -3.15 22.24 -4.47
CA GLY A 651 -4.30 22.66 -3.66
C GLY A 651 -5.28 21.55 -3.29
N HIS A 652 -5.04 20.30 -3.70
CA HIS A 652 -5.88 19.17 -3.32
C HIS A 652 -5.59 18.72 -1.88
N LEU A 653 -6.63 18.56 -1.07
CA LEU A 653 -6.49 18.17 0.34
C LEU A 653 -6.28 16.66 0.53
N ALA A 654 -6.60 15.84 -0.48
CA ALA A 654 -6.48 14.38 -0.46
C ALA A 654 -6.26 13.84 -1.87
N ALA A 655 -5.62 12.67 -1.98
CA ALA A 655 -5.55 11.88 -3.20
C ALA A 655 -6.85 11.08 -3.39
N GLU A 656 -7.16 10.65 -4.61
CA GLU A 656 -8.32 9.78 -4.86
C GLU A 656 -8.26 8.48 -4.05
N VAL A 657 -7.06 7.93 -3.88
CA VAL A 657 -6.87 6.68 -3.13
C VAL A 657 -7.08 6.84 -1.62
N ASP A 658 -7.23 8.07 -1.11
CA ASP A 658 -7.40 8.32 0.32
C ASP A 658 -8.82 8.12 0.83
N TRP A 659 -9.78 7.91 -0.06
CA TRP A 659 -11.19 7.73 0.33
C TRP A 659 -11.50 6.25 0.57
N ALA A 660 -12.23 5.95 1.66
CA ALA A 660 -12.59 4.59 2.09
C ALA A 660 -13.32 3.80 1.00
N ASN A 661 -14.14 4.50 0.21
CA ASN A 661 -14.98 3.94 -0.84
C ASN A 661 -14.31 3.84 -2.21
N THR A 662 -12.98 3.95 -2.29
CA THR A 662 -12.28 3.48 -3.50
C THR A 662 -12.13 1.96 -3.50
N GLN A 663 -13.21 1.24 -3.21
CA GLN A 663 -13.42 -0.07 -3.81
C GLN A 663 -13.92 0.19 -5.24
N HIS A 664 -12.97 0.28 -6.17
CA HIS A 664 -13.05 -0.13 -7.59
C HIS A 664 -12.39 0.84 -8.55
N GLY A 665 -11.12 0.54 -8.83
CA GLY A 665 -10.71 0.38 -10.22
C GLY A 665 -10.42 -1.09 -10.48
N MET A 666 -11.43 -1.96 -10.55
CA MET A 666 -11.30 -3.08 -11.49
C MET A 666 -11.13 -2.42 -12.85
N THR A 667 -9.96 -2.55 -13.46
CA THR A 667 -9.88 -2.48 -14.91
C THR A 667 -10.64 -3.68 -15.43
N VAL A 668 -11.97 -3.55 -15.50
CA VAL A 668 -12.78 -4.44 -16.33
C VAL A 668 -12.33 -4.14 -17.75
N ALA A 669 -11.42 -4.95 -18.28
CA ALA A 669 -10.79 -4.74 -19.57
C ALA A 669 -11.83 -4.79 -20.68
N GLU A 670 -12.85 -5.65 -20.57
CA GLU A 670 -13.96 -5.74 -21.53
C GLU A 670 -15.26 -6.32 -20.90
N VAL A 671 -16.42 -5.71 -21.19
CA VAL A 671 -17.77 -6.14 -20.76
C VAL A 671 -18.62 -6.56 -21.96
N ALA A 672 -19.25 -7.72 -21.88
CA ALA A 672 -20.23 -8.15 -22.87
C ALA A 672 -21.61 -7.56 -22.59
N VAL A 673 -22.25 -6.97 -23.60
CA VAL A 673 -23.62 -6.43 -23.49
C VAL A 673 -24.54 -7.23 -24.42
N VAL A 674 -25.30 -8.16 -23.83
CA VAL A 674 -26.28 -8.98 -24.55
C VAL A 674 -27.48 -8.13 -24.94
N GLY A 675 -27.78 -8.10 -26.24
CA GLY A 675 -28.73 -7.14 -26.79
C GLY A 675 -28.15 -5.74 -26.97
N GLY A 676 -26.82 -5.61 -27.00
CA GLY A 676 -26.08 -4.33 -27.14
C GLY A 676 -26.43 -3.48 -28.37
N ARG A 677 -27.12 -4.05 -29.36
CA ARG A 677 -27.63 -3.33 -30.55
C ARG A 677 -29.05 -2.81 -30.40
N GLY A 678 -29.74 -3.13 -29.31
CA GLY A 678 -31.06 -2.59 -28.96
C GLY A 678 -30.94 -1.30 -28.15
N LYS A 679 -32.04 -0.56 -28.00
CA LYS A 679 -32.05 0.74 -27.30
C LYS A 679 -31.47 0.69 -25.88
N THR A 680 -31.85 -0.31 -25.08
CA THR A 680 -31.36 -0.47 -23.71
C THR A 680 -29.89 -0.86 -23.69
N GLY A 681 -29.50 -1.82 -24.53
CA GLY A 681 -28.09 -2.22 -24.65
C GLY A 681 -27.18 -1.09 -25.11
N HIS A 682 -27.68 -0.19 -25.97
CA HIS A 682 -26.93 0.99 -26.40
C HIS A 682 -26.70 1.98 -25.24
N ALA A 683 -27.72 2.22 -24.40
CA ALA A 683 -27.57 3.07 -23.22
C ALA A 683 -26.53 2.52 -22.22
N VAL A 684 -26.55 1.19 -21.98
CA VAL A 684 -25.57 0.52 -21.12
C VAL A 684 -24.17 0.56 -21.71
N ALA A 685 -24.03 0.29 -23.01
CA ALA A 685 -22.74 0.35 -23.70
C ALA A 685 -22.15 1.77 -23.68
N ALA A 686 -22.99 2.79 -23.88
CA ALA A 686 -22.58 4.19 -23.77
C ALA A 686 -22.09 4.52 -22.35
N ALA A 687 -22.82 4.09 -21.31
CA ALA A 687 -22.46 4.33 -19.91
C ALA A 687 -21.20 3.57 -19.44
N LEU A 688 -20.94 2.38 -20.00
CA LEU A 688 -19.67 1.66 -19.77
C LEU A 688 -18.50 2.34 -20.48
N GLY A 689 -18.72 2.80 -21.72
CA GLY A 689 -17.71 3.50 -22.51
C GLY A 689 -17.26 4.81 -21.86
N THR A 690 -18.17 5.56 -21.22
CA THR A 690 -17.79 6.77 -20.45
C THR A 690 -16.91 6.48 -19.24
N ARG A 691 -16.88 5.22 -18.76
CA ARG A 691 -16.05 4.74 -17.64
C ARG A 691 -14.75 4.05 -18.08
N GLY A 692 -14.37 4.18 -19.36
CA GLY A 692 -13.10 3.65 -19.88
C GLY A 692 -13.06 2.13 -20.06
N VAL A 693 -14.22 1.47 -20.03
CA VAL A 693 -14.36 0.01 -20.12
C VAL A 693 -14.64 -0.38 -21.56
N ALA A 694 -13.90 -1.33 -22.13
CA ALA A 694 -14.19 -1.81 -23.49
C ALA A 694 -15.53 -2.57 -23.49
N VAL A 695 -16.34 -2.38 -24.53
CA VAL A 695 -17.67 -3.00 -24.62
C VAL A 695 -17.77 -3.90 -25.83
N ARG A 696 -18.23 -5.13 -25.60
CA ARG A 696 -18.54 -6.11 -26.63
C ARG A 696 -20.05 -6.25 -26.81
N PRO A 697 -20.66 -5.67 -27.86
CA PRO A 697 -22.08 -5.85 -28.12
C PRO A 697 -22.37 -7.26 -28.68
N VAL A 698 -23.20 -8.03 -27.98
CA VAL A 698 -23.59 -9.39 -28.39
C VAL A 698 -25.02 -9.36 -28.92
N GLY A 699 -25.22 -9.65 -30.21
CA GLY A 699 -26.53 -9.70 -30.87
C GLY A 699 -26.86 -11.08 -31.43
N ARG A 700 -27.95 -11.16 -32.20
CA ARG A 700 -28.49 -12.45 -32.69
C ARG A 700 -27.50 -13.30 -33.50
N SER A 701 -26.58 -12.68 -34.23
CA SER A 701 -25.54 -13.38 -35.00
C SER A 701 -24.48 -14.02 -34.11
N GLU A 702 -24.06 -13.31 -33.07
CA GLU A 702 -23.06 -13.80 -32.10
C GLU A 702 -23.65 -14.87 -31.18
N MET A 703 -24.97 -14.85 -30.97
CA MET A 703 -25.71 -15.86 -30.20
C MET A 703 -25.76 -17.24 -30.84
N ALA A 704 -25.21 -17.43 -32.05
CA ALA A 704 -25.01 -18.76 -32.64
C ALA A 704 -23.95 -19.57 -31.89
N ASP A 705 -22.97 -18.89 -31.26
CA ASP A 705 -21.99 -19.47 -30.34
C ASP A 705 -21.79 -18.52 -29.15
N PRO A 706 -22.65 -18.61 -28.12
CA PRO A 706 -22.63 -17.67 -27.02
C PRO A 706 -21.38 -17.79 -26.13
N VAL A 707 -20.70 -18.94 -26.13
CA VAL A 707 -19.46 -19.11 -25.36
C VAL A 707 -18.33 -18.32 -26.02
N ALA A 708 -18.15 -18.49 -27.35
CA ALA A 708 -17.15 -17.73 -28.09
C ALA A 708 -17.42 -16.22 -28.05
N ALA A 709 -18.69 -15.81 -28.09
CA ALA A 709 -19.07 -14.40 -28.02
C ALA A 709 -18.64 -13.72 -26.70
N LEU A 710 -18.66 -14.47 -25.59
CA LEU A 710 -18.36 -13.98 -24.24
C LEU A 710 -16.89 -14.16 -23.83
N GLN A 711 -16.11 -14.88 -24.61
CA GLN A 711 -14.74 -15.24 -24.25
C GLN A 711 -13.83 -14.01 -24.10
N GLY A 712 -13.17 -13.89 -22.95
CA GLY A 712 -12.30 -12.76 -22.60
C GLY A 712 -13.01 -11.56 -21.99
N CYS A 713 -14.35 -11.55 -21.93
CA CYS A 713 -15.10 -10.56 -21.16
C CYS A 713 -15.11 -10.94 -19.67
N GLN A 714 -14.96 -9.95 -18.79
CA GLN A 714 -14.91 -10.17 -17.35
C GLN A 714 -16.29 -10.02 -16.68
N ALA A 715 -17.18 -9.23 -17.26
CA ALA A 715 -18.57 -9.09 -16.84
C ALA A 715 -19.52 -9.13 -18.04
N MET A 716 -20.77 -9.48 -17.77
CA MET A 716 -21.86 -9.51 -18.76
C MET A 716 -23.06 -8.73 -18.27
N TYR A 717 -23.56 -7.83 -19.09
CA TYR A 717 -24.90 -7.31 -18.97
C TYR A 717 -25.87 -8.19 -19.77
N LEU A 718 -26.85 -8.78 -19.08
CA LEU A 718 -27.78 -9.75 -19.65
C LEU A 718 -29.20 -9.19 -19.72
N MET A 719 -29.71 -9.03 -20.93
CA MET A 719 -31.11 -8.66 -21.18
C MET A 719 -31.75 -9.65 -22.16
N ALA A 720 -32.77 -10.36 -21.71
CA ALA A 720 -33.58 -11.19 -22.60
C ALA A 720 -34.55 -10.35 -23.45
N PRO A 721 -34.85 -10.76 -24.70
CA PRO A 721 -35.83 -10.09 -25.54
C PRO A 721 -37.19 -10.00 -24.84
N ASN A 722 -37.87 -8.87 -25.00
CA ASN A 722 -39.22 -8.73 -24.47
C ASN A 722 -40.15 -9.79 -25.10
N MET A 723 -41.00 -10.41 -24.28
CA MET A 723 -41.95 -11.46 -24.69
C MET A 723 -41.27 -12.71 -25.27
N ALA A 724 -40.04 -13.03 -24.85
CA ALA A 724 -39.38 -14.26 -25.26
C ALA A 724 -40.24 -15.49 -24.92
N GLU A 725 -40.29 -16.44 -25.86
CA GLU A 725 -41.13 -17.65 -25.79
C GLU A 725 -40.85 -18.49 -24.54
N ASP A 726 -39.57 -18.68 -24.23
CA ASP A 726 -39.08 -19.32 -23.01
C ASP A 726 -37.88 -18.53 -22.49
N GLU A 727 -38.20 -17.42 -21.82
CA GLU A 727 -37.19 -16.55 -21.24
C GLU A 727 -36.30 -17.27 -20.21
N PRO A 728 -36.84 -18.06 -19.26
CA PRO A 728 -36.03 -18.82 -18.32
C PRO A 728 -35.01 -19.72 -19.02
N ALA A 729 -35.40 -20.47 -20.06
CA ALA A 729 -34.46 -21.33 -20.78
C ALA A 729 -33.37 -20.52 -21.50
N LEU A 730 -33.70 -19.38 -22.10
CA LEU A 730 -32.73 -18.49 -22.73
C LEU A 730 -31.73 -17.93 -21.71
N VAL A 731 -32.23 -17.46 -20.57
CA VAL A 731 -31.40 -16.90 -19.48
C VAL A 731 -30.50 -17.99 -18.90
N THR A 732 -31.02 -19.20 -18.63
CA THR A 732 -30.19 -20.35 -18.23
C THR A 732 -29.09 -20.62 -19.24
N SER A 733 -29.42 -20.72 -20.54
CA SER A 733 -28.41 -20.98 -21.57
C SER A 733 -27.32 -19.90 -21.63
N LEU A 734 -27.66 -18.64 -21.40
CA LEU A 734 -26.71 -17.52 -21.41
C LEU A 734 -25.86 -17.46 -20.14
N LEU A 735 -26.43 -17.77 -18.99
CA LEU A 735 -25.69 -17.91 -17.74
C LEU A 735 -24.72 -19.10 -17.82
N ASP A 736 -25.15 -20.21 -18.41
CA ASP A 736 -24.31 -21.38 -18.68
C ASP A 736 -23.15 -21.02 -19.62
N ALA A 737 -23.44 -20.28 -20.69
CA ALA A 737 -22.41 -19.82 -21.63
C ALA A 737 -21.43 -18.83 -20.99
N ALA A 738 -21.92 -17.89 -20.17
CA ALA A 738 -21.08 -16.96 -19.44
C ALA A 738 -20.12 -17.68 -18.48
N ARG A 739 -20.62 -18.68 -17.76
CA ARG A 739 -19.79 -19.55 -16.91
C ARG A 739 -18.75 -20.31 -17.74
N ALA A 740 -19.16 -20.90 -18.87
CA ALA A 740 -18.24 -21.62 -19.75
C ALA A 740 -17.17 -20.71 -20.37
N ALA A 741 -17.48 -19.43 -20.60
CA ALA A 741 -16.57 -18.43 -21.16
C ALA A 741 -15.67 -17.75 -20.11
N GLY A 742 -15.87 -18.03 -18.81
CA GLY A 742 -15.10 -17.45 -17.71
C GLY A 742 -15.52 -16.04 -17.30
N VAL A 743 -16.74 -15.62 -17.64
CA VAL A 743 -17.31 -14.36 -17.16
C VAL A 743 -17.65 -14.49 -15.67
N GLY A 744 -17.10 -13.62 -14.82
CA GLY A 744 -17.29 -13.71 -13.36
C GLY A 744 -18.57 -13.03 -12.85
N ARG A 745 -19.03 -12.00 -13.57
CA ARG A 745 -20.12 -11.13 -13.11
C ARG A 745 -21.24 -10.98 -14.12
N VAL A 746 -22.48 -10.96 -13.64
CA VAL A 746 -23.68 -10.69 -14.44
C VAL A 746 -24.54 -9.59 -13.83
N VAL A 747 -24.91 -8.59 -14.62
CA VAL A 747 -26.03 -7.70 -14.29
C VAL A 747 -27.21 -8.08 -15.16
N TYR A 748 -28.26 -8.60 -14.52
CA TYR A 748 -29.46 -9.04 -15.20
C TYR A 748 -30.52 -7.94 -15.24
N HIS A 749 -31.03 -7.67 -16.44
CA HIS A 749 -32.05 -6.68 -16.69
C HIS A 749 -33.44 -7.31 -16.68
N SER A 750 -34.10 -7.14 -15.53
CA SER A 750 -35.45 -7.60 -15.25
C SER A 750 -36.49 -6.50 -15.52
N VAL A 751 -37.57 -6.47 -14.74
CA VAL A 751 -38.67 -5.51 -14.81
C VAL A 751 -39.23 -5.24 -13.41
N CYS A 752 -39.74 -4.04 -13.17
CA CYS A 752 -40.46 -3.69 -11.94
C CYS A 752 -41.71 -4.59 -11.74
N ALA A 753 -42.02 -4.91 -10.48
CA ALA A 753 -43.11 -5.81 -10.10
C ALA A 753 -43.13 -7.15 -10.89
N PRO A 754 -42.02 -7.91 -10.92
CA PRO A 754 -41.93 -9.11 -11.75
C PRO A 754 -42.82 -10.25 -11.23
N TYR A 755 -43.30 -10.17 -9.99
CA TYR A 755 -44.08 -11.23 -9.32
C TYR A 755 -45.60 -11.15 -9.56
N ALA A 756 -46.08 -10.25 -10.41
CA ALA A 756 -47.51 -10.05 -10.66
C ALA A 756 -48.11 -11.16 -11.55
N PRO A 757 -48.96 -12.07 -11.04
CA PRO A 757 -49.46 -13.21 -11.82
C PRO A 757 -50.35 -12.80 -13.00
N ALA A 758 -50.97 -11.63 -12.92
CA ALA A 758 -51.77 -11.03 -13.99
C ALA A 758 -50.93 -10.55 -15.18
N MET A 759 -49.59 -10.49 -15.03
CA MET A 759 -48.63 -10.17 -16.09
C MET A 759 -47.71 -11.37 -16.34
N PRO A 760 -48.14 -12.40 -17.11
CA PRO A 760 -47.39 -13.64 -17.24
C PRO A 760 -45.94 -13.46 -17.76
N HIS A 761 -45.71 -12.47 -18.64
CA HIS A 761 -44.37 -12.14 -19.12
C HIS A 761 -43.44 -11.53 -18.04
N HIS A 762 -43.99 -10.85 -17.03
CA HIS A 762 -43.24 -10.41 -15.84
C HIS A 762 -42.88 -11.60 -14.95
N VAL A 763 -43.80 -12.57 -14.81
CA VAL A 763 -43.51 -13.79 -14.04
C VAL A 763 -42.35 -14.57 -14.65
N GLY A 764 -42.22 -14.59 -15.98
CA GLY A 764 -41.03 -15.16 -16.65
C GLY A 764 -39.72 -14.47 -16.24
N LYS A 765 -39.76 -13.15 -16.03
CA LYS A 765 -38.64 -12.36 -15.49
C LYS A 765 -38.35 -12.74 -14.04
N ALA A 766 -39.36 -12.88 -13.18
CA ALA A 766 -39.18 -13.32 -11.79
C ALA A 766 -38.52 -14.71 -11.69
N VAL A 767 -38.93 -15.65 -12.56
CA VAL A 767 -38.29 -16.98 -12.64
C VAL A 767 -36.84 -16.85 -13.11
N SER A 768 -36.58 -16.00 -14.11
CA SER A 768 -35.23 -15.75 -14.62
C SER A 768 -34.34 -15.08 -13.59
N GLU A 769 -34.88 -14.17 -12.77
CA GLU A 769 -34.15 -13.60 -11.65
C GLU A 769 -33.75 -14.67 -10.65
N ASP A 770 -34.65 -15.59 -10.28
CA ASP A 770 -34.32 -16.72 -9.40
C ASP A 770 -33.22 -17.61 -10.02
N LEU A 771 -33.24 -17.82 -11.34
CA LEU A 771 -32.17 -18.53 -12.06
C LEU A 771 -30.84 -17.77 -12.01
N VAL A 772 -30.86 -16.44 -12.18
CA VAL A 772 -29.66 -15.59 -12.05
C VAL A 772 -29.10 -15.69 -10.63
N ARG A 773 -29.96 -15.64 -9.61
CA ARG A 773 -29.54 -15.80 -8.19
C ARG A 773 -28.89 -17.14 -7.91
N ARG A 774 -29.32 -18.19 -8.62
CA ARG A 774 -28.82 -19.57 -8.49
C ARG A 774 -27.76 -19.94 -9.54
N SER A 775 -27.39 -18.99 -10.39
CA SER A 775 -26.48 -19.24 -11.52
C SER A 775 -25.07 -19.62 -11.06
N GLY A 776 -24.68 -19.16 -9.87
CA GLY A 776 -23.31 -19.25 -9.36
C GLY A 776 -22.39 -18.15 -9.88
N LEU A 777 -22.92 -17.14 -10.59
CA LEU A 777 -22.20 -15.92 -10.97
C LEU A 777 -22.44 -14.82 -9.95
N ASP A 778 -21.51 -13.85 -9.85
CA ASP A 778 -21.72 -12.63 -9.10
C ASP A 778 -22.82 -11.82 -9.78
N TRP A 779 -23.98 -11.70 -9.16
CA TRP A 779 -25.17 -11.17 -9.81
C TRP A 779 -25.64 -9.85 -9.19
N THR A 780 -26.11 -8.95 -10.04
CA THR A 780 -26.98 -7.84 -9.64
C THR A 780 -28.22 -7.86 -10.53
N ILE A 781 -29.39 -7.56 -9.98
CA ILE A 781 -30.64 -7.51 -10.73
C ILE A 781 -31.17 -6.08 -10.76
N LEU A 782 -31.44 -5.57 -11.96
CA LEU A 782 -32.06 -4.28 -12.18
C LEU A 782 -33.51 -4.48 -12.64
N GLN A 783 -34.46 -3.92 -11.90
CA GLN A 783 -35.90 -4.02 -12.13
C GLN A 783 -36.45 -2.64 -12.53
N PRO A 784 -36.16 -2.14 -13.75
CA PRO A 784 -36.65 -0.85 -14.16
C PRO A 784 -38.16 -0.85 -14.43
N CYS A 785 -38.76 0.31 -14.21
CA CYS A 785 -40.10 0.62 -14.66
C CYS A 785 -40.14 0.91 -16.17
N ALA A 786 -41.31 1.22 -16.72
CA ALA A 786 -41.48 1.54 -18.13
C ALA A 786 -40.69 2.81 -18.52
N TYR A 787 -40.08 2.79 -19.71
CA TYR A 787 -39.22 3.87 -20.17
C TYR A 787 -40.02 5.01 -20.82
N VAL A 788 -39.58 6.24 -20.60
CA VAL A 788 -40.04 7.41 -21.38
C VAL A 788 -39.80 7.19 -22.88
N GLN A 789 -38.68 6.56 -23.23
CA GLN A 789 -38.28 6.25 -24.60
C GLN A 789 -39.27 5.36 -25.37
N ASN A 790 -40.21 4.69 -24.70
CA ASN A 790 -41.25 3.88 -25.37
C ASN A 790 -42.22 4.72 -26.21
N PHE A 791 -42.38 6.00 -25.90
CA PHE A 791 -43.35 6.88 -26.56
C PHE A 791 -42.75 7.76 -27.67
N LEU A 792 -41.41 7.74 -27.84
CA LEU A 792 -40.71 8.64 -28.76
C LEU A 792 -41.12 8.46 -30.22
N ALA A 793 -41.47 7.25 -30.65
CA ALA A 793 -41.87 7.00 -32.04
C ALA A 793 -43.13 7.81 -32.42
N GLY A 794 -44.13 7.85 -31.54
CA GLY A 794 -45.35 8.65 -31.75
C GLY A 794 -45.10 10.14 -31.59
N LEU A 795 -44.20 10.53 -30.69
CA LEU A 795 -43.83 11.93 -30.47
C LEU A 795 -42.99 12.53 -31.61
N ARG A 796 -42.24 11.70 -32.34
CA ARG A 796 -41.44 12.10 -33.52
C ARG A 796 -42.24 12.15 -34.82
N ALA A 797 -43.52 11.78 -34.81
CA ALA A 797 -44.38 11.87 -35.99
C ALA A 797 -44.66 13.33 -36.40
N GLU A 798 -45.09 13.52 -37.66
CA GLU A 798 -45.48 14.84 -38.18
C GLU A 798 -46.57 15.49 -37.32
N GLU A 799 -47.56 14.68 -36.92
CA GLU A 799 -48.55 14.95 -35.88
C GLU A 799 -48.18 14.16 -34.61
N PRO A 800 -47.55 14.79 -33.59
CA PRO A 800 -47.11 14.10 -32.39
C PRO A 800 -48.28 13.51 -31.61
N ALA A 801 -48.17 12.25 -31.23
CA ALA A 801 -49.18 11.57 -30.42
C ALA A 801 -48.57 10.70 -29.32
N VAL A 802 -49.28 10.64 -28.19
CA VAL A 802 -49.06 9.66 -27.13
C VAL A 802 -50.30 8.78 -27.06
N GLU A 803 -50.12 7.50 -27.35
CA GLU A 803 -51.20 6.53 -27.36
C GLU A 803 -50.88 5.38 -26.39
N ALA A 804 -51.86 4.98 -25.60
CA ALA A 804 -51.76 3.83 -24.72
C ALA A 804 -53.04 3.00 -24.76
N VAL A 805 -52.92 1.70 -24.50
CA VAL A 805 -54.04 0.73 -24.53
C VAL A 805 -54.70 0.59 -23.16
N TYR A 806 -54.23 1.38 -22.20
CA TYR A 806 -54.62 1.38 -20.80
C TYR A 806 -54.91 2.81 -20.33
N ASP A 807 -55.53 2.93 -19.17
CA ASP A 807 -56.02 4.12 -18.51
C ASP A 807 -54.88 5.12 -18.34
N LEU A 808 -55.08 6.28 -18.97
CA LEU A 808 -54.06 7.31 -19.15
C LEU A 808 -53.71 8.04 -17.85
N ASP A 809 -54.54 7.89 -16.81
CA ASP A 809 -54.43 8.58 -15.53
C ASP A 809 -53.83 7.68 -14.43
N ARG A 810 -53.46 6.44 -14.75
CA ARG A 810 -52.85 5.50 -13.79
C ARG A 810 -51.40 5.86 -13.47
N PRO A 811 -50.94 5.66 -12.23
CA PRO A 811 -49.59 6.03 -11.79
C PRO A 811 -48.52 5.06 -12.31
N PHE A 812 -47.41 5.61 -12.80
CA PHE A 812 -46.21 4.93 -13.25
C PHE A 812 -44.96 5.61 -12.69
N GLY A 813 -43.95 4.83 -12.33
CA GLY A 813 -42.61 5.36 -12.07
C GLY A 813 -41.77 5.48 -13.35
N LEU A 814 -42.26 6.15 -14.39
CA LEU A 814 -41.58 6.21 -15.71
C LEU A 814 -40.13 6.66 -15.56
N VAL A 815 -39.20 5.89 -16.14
CA VAL A 815 -37.75 6.09 -15.96
C VAL A 815 -37.05 6.44 -17.27
N ASP A 816 -35.99 7.25 -17.19
CA ASP A 816 -35.08 7.50 -18.30
C ASP A 816 -34.21 6.27 -18.56
N LEU A 817 -34.18 5.81 -19.80
CA LEU A 817 -33.33 4.69 -20.21
C LEU A 817 -31.83 4.96 -20.01
N ASN A 818 -31.39 6.22 -20.11
CA ASN A 818 -29.99 6.57 -19.89
C ASN A 818 -29.58 6.40 -18.43
N ASP A 819 -30.46 6.76 -17.48
CA ASP A 819 -30.24 6.55 -16.05
C ASP A 819 -30.18 5.05 -15.71
N VAL A 820 -31.01 4.24 -16.36
CA VAL A 820 -30.95 2.79 -16.22
C VAL A 820 -29.64 2.22 -16.80
N GLY A 821 -29.13 2.80 -17.89
CA GLY A 821 -27.82 2.46 -18.46
C GLY A 821 -26.66 2.80 -17.52
N GLU A 822 -26.72 3.96 -16.87
CA GLU A 822 -25.72 4.37 -15.88
C GLU A 822 -25.76 3.49 -14.63
N ALA A 823 -26.95 3.18 -14.10
CA ALA A 823 -27.11 2.23 -13.00
C ALA A 823 -26.55 0.83 -13.34
N ALA A 824 -26.74 0.37 -14.58
CA ALA A 824 -26.13 -0.87 -15.06
C ALA A 824 -24.61 -0.79 -15.10
N ALA A 825 -24.03 0.30 -15.60
CA ALA A 825 -22.57 0.48 -15.61
C ALA A 825 -21.99 0.51 -14.19
N ILE A 826 -22.61 1.23 -13.25
CA ILE A 826 -22.19 1.27 -11.85
C ILE A 826 -22.21 -0.13 -11.24
N THR A 827 -23.35 -0.82 -11.37
CA THR A 827 -23.53 -2.16 -10.82
C THR A 827 -22.74 -3.25 -11.55
N LEU A 828 -22.20 -2.99 -12.75
CA LEU A 828 -21.26 -3.89 -13.43
C LEU A 828 -19.83 -3.72 -12.92
N LEU A 829 -19.46 -2.50 -12.51
CA LEU A 829 -18.08 -2.13 -12.21
C LEU A 829 -17.77 -2.07 -10.71
N ASP A 830 -18.79 -1.96 -9.86
CA ASP A 830 -18.64 -1.96 -8.40
C ASP A 830 -19.32 -3.20 -7.75
N PRO A 831 -18.56 -4.17 -7.20
CA PRO A 831 -19.04 -5.37 -6.55
C PRO A 831 -19.69 -5.15 -5.20
N SER A 832 -19.67 -3.91 -4.66
CA SER A 832 -20.55 -3.55 -3.54
C SER A 832 -22.03 -3.83 -3.85
N HIS A 833 -22.37 -3.95 -5.14
CA HIS A 833 -23.71 -4.25 -5.64
C HIS A 833 -24.00 -5.74 -5.92
N VAL A 834 -23.09 -6.68 -5.61
CA VAL A 834 -23.34 -8.12 -5.78
C VAL A 834 -24.39 -8.61 -4.79
N GLY A 835 -25.30 -9.47 -5.26
CA GLY A 835 -26.42 -10.00 -4.49
C GLY A 835 -27.58 -9.03 -4.31
N ALA A 836 -27.51 -7.83 -4.91
CA ALA A 836 -28.52 -6.80 -4.76
C ALA A 836 -29.56 -6.82 -5.89
N THR A 837 -30.79 -6.40 -5.57
CA THR A 837 -31.87 -6.18 -6.53
C THR A 837 -32.39 -4.77 -6.37
N TYR A 838 -32.46 -4.01 -7.47
CA TYR A 838 -32.82 -2.60 -7.45
C TYR A 838 -34.04 -2.34 -8.34
N GLU A 839 -35.14 -1.86 -7.74
CA GLU A 839 -36.27 -1.31 -8.48
C GLU A 839 -35.95 0.11 -8.96
N LEU A 840 -35.97 0.34 -10.28
CA LEU A 840 -35.52 1.59 -10.88
C LEU A 840 -36.71 2.39 -11.41
N GLY A 841 -37.20 3.32 -10.59
CA GLY A 841 -38.26 4.27 -10.96
C GLY A 841 -37.70 5.67 -11.20
N GLY A 842 -38.40 6.44 -12.04
CA GLY A 842 -38.13 7.87 -12.20
C GLY A 842 -38.33 8.67 -10.90
N PRO A 843 -37.96 9.96 -10.90
CA PRO A 843 -37.90 10.78 -9.69
C PRO A 843 -39.27 11.00 -9.03
N THR A 844 -40.36 10.84 -9.80
CA THR A 844 -41.74 11.02 -9.33
C THR A 844 -42.68 10.01 -9.99
N SER A 845 -43.80 9.72 -9.33
CA SER A 845 -44.90 8.94 -9.91
C SER A 845 -45.73 9.84 -10.84
N VAL A 846 -45.89 9.42 -12.09
CA VAL A 846 -46.50 10.19 -13.18
C VAL A 846 -47.51 9.33 -13.96
N SER A 847 -48.40 9.95 -14.71
CA SER A 847 -49.35 9.27 -15.61
C SER A 847 -48.94 9.42 -17.09
N VAL A 848 -49.58 8.66 -18.00
CA VAL A 848 -49.38 8.84 -19.45
C VAL A 848 -49.87 10.23 -19.89
N ARG A 849 -50.89 10.78 -19.22
CA ARG A 849 -51.33 12.15 -19.44
C ARG A 849 -50.25 13.17 -19.05
N ASP A 850 -49.57 12.96 -17.93
CA ASP A 850 -48.46 13.85 -17.51
C ASP A 850 -47.30 13.81 -18.50
N LEU A 851 -47.00 12.64 -19.06
CA LEU A 851 -46.04 12.47 -20.15
C LEU A 851 -46.45 13.26 -21.41
N ALA A 852 -47.71 13.16 -21.84
CA ALA A 852 -48.19 13.93 -23.00
C ALA A 852 -48.13 15.44 -22.74
N ALA A 853 -48.47 15.88 -21.53
CA ALA A 853 -48.34 17.28 -21.14
C ALA A 853 -46.87 17.74 -21.12
N ALA A 854 -45.94 16.91 -20.65
CA ALA A 854 -44.51 17.17 -20.72
C ALA A 854 -44.03 17.25 -22.17
N ALA A 855 -44.45 16.32 -23.03
CA ALA A 855 -44.10 16.35 -24.44
C ALA A 855 -44.64 17.58 -25.18
N GLU A 856 -45.86 18.02 -24.89
CA GLU A 856 -46.43 19.26 -25.45
C GLU A 856 -45.63 20.50 -25.01
N ARG A 857 -45.21 20.56 -23.74
CA ARG A 857 -44.31 21.62 -23.26
C ARG A 857 -42.97 21.62 -23.99
N VAL A 858 -42.37 20.45 -24.19
CA VAL A 858 -41.04 20.29 -24.79
C VAL A 858 -41.06 20.58 -26.29
N LEU A 859 -42.05 20.08 -27.02
CA LEU A 859 -42.17 20.25 -28.47
C LEU A 859 -42.73 21.62 -28.86
N GLY A 860 -43.37 22.35 -27.94
CA GLY A 860 -43.99 23.65 -28.20
C GLY A 860 -45.16 23.60 -29.18
N ARG A 861 -45.75 22.43 -29.39
CA ARG A 861 -46.91 22.19 -30.27
C ARG A 861 -47.82 21.11 -29.67
N PRO A 862 -49.14 21.14 -29.98
CA PRO A 862 -50.10 20.21 -29.40
C PRO A 862 -49.72 18.74 -29.62
N VAL A 863 -49.83 17.92 -28.57
CA VAL A 863 -49.61 16.47 -28.64
C VAL A 863 -50.96 15.77 -28.48
N ARG A 864 -51.34 14.96 -29.47
CA ARG A 864 -52.59 14.21 -29.41
C ARG A 864 -52.47 13.07 -28.41
N LEU A 865 -53.26 13.12 -27.35
CA LEU A 865 -53.36 12.05 -26.36
C LEU A 865 -54.59 11.17 -26.66
N ALA A 866 -54.39 9.86 -26.83
CA ALA A 866 -55.50 8.94 -27.08
C ALA A 866 -55.34 7.62 -26.31
N GLN A 867 -56.44 7.16 -25.70
CA GLN A 867 -56.54 5.79 -25.20
C GLN A 867 -57.15 4.92 -26.28
N ILE A 868 -56.47 3.81 -26.60
CA ILE A 868 -56.94 2.81 -27.56
C ILE A 868 -57.67 1.72 -26.77
N ALA A 869 -58.90 1.37 -27.16
CA ALA A 869 -59.58 0.25 -26.54
C ALA A 869 -58.80 -1.05 -26.79
N ALA A 870 -58.67 -1.91 -25.78
CA ALA A 870 -57.91 -3.16 -25.88
C ALA A 870 -58.37 -4.06 -27.04
N SER A 871 -59.67 -4.06 -27.37
CA SER A 871 -60.24 -4.74 -28.54
C SER A 871 -59.73 -4.19 -29.87
N ASP A 872 -59.61 -2.87 -29.96
CA ASP A 872 -59.22 -2.16 -31.18
C ASP A 872 -57.71 -2.28 -31.39
N TRP A 873 -56.94 -2.24 -30.29
CA TRP A 873 -55.52 -2.57 -30.33
C TRP A 873 -55.29 -4.02 -30.79
N ALA A 874 -56.05 -4.98 -30.25
CA ALA A 874 -55.95 -6.40 -30.61
C ALA A 874 -56.31 -6.66 -32.08
N ALA A 875 -57.24 -5.90 -32.65
CA ALA A 875 -57.66 -5.97 -34.05
C ALA A 875 -56.76 -5.14 -35.00
N GLY A 876 -56.00 -4.19 -34.48
CA GLY A 876 -55.10 -3.31 -35.24
C GLY A 876 -53.62 -3.62 -34.97
N PRO A 877 -52.88 -2.78 -34.22
CA PRO A 877 -51.45 -2.98 -33.95
C PRO A 877 -51.06 -4.36 -33.40
N GLY A 878 -51.95 -5.01 -32.62
CA GLY A 878 -51.75 -6.34 -32.07
C GLY A 878 -52.16 -7.50 -32.99
N ALA A 879 -52.76 -7.23 -34.16
CA ALA A 879 -53.29 -8.27 -35.05
C ALA A 879 -52.22 -9.18 -35.66
N GLY A 880 -50.99 -8.64 -35.83
CA GLY A 880 -49.83 -9.38 -36.32
C GLY A 880 -49.11 -10.21 -35.27
N LEU A 881 -49.47 -10.07 -33.98
CA LEU A 881 -48.87 -10.83 -32.88
C LEU A 881 -49.52 -12.21 -32.77
N GLY A 882 -48.74 -13.20 -32.33
CA GLY A 882 -49.24 -14.52 -31.99
C GLY A 882 -50.25 -14.46 -30.84
N GLU A 883 -51.11 -15.49 -30.74
CA GLU A 883 -52.18 -15.54 -29.75
C GLU A 883 -51.68 -15.40 -28.31
N ARG A 884 -50.54 -16.04 -27.99
CA ARG A 884 -49.87 -15.93 -26.68
C ARG A 884 -49.43 -14.50 -26.37
N GLU A 885 -48.67 -13.89 -27.27
CA GLU A 885 -48.11 -12.54 -27.09
C GLU A 885 -49.21 -11.51 -26.92
N ARG A 886 -50.26 -11.63 -27.74
CA ARG A 886 -51.45 -10.78 -27.65
C ARG A 886 -52.16 -10.96 -26.32
N THR A 887 -52.36 -12.19 -25.87
CA THR A 887 -53.01 -12.48 -24.58
C THR A 887 -52.22 -11.91 -23.40
N TRP A 888 -50.89 -12.07 -23.41
CA TRP A 888 -50.02 -11.56 -22.36
C TRP A 888 -49.98 -10.03 -22.30
N LEU A 889 -49.94 -9.35 -23.44
CA LEU A 889 -50.01 -7.88 -23.49
C LEU A 889 -51.38 -7.36 -23.06
N LEU A 890 -52.47 -8.02 -23.45
CA LEU A 890 -53.82 -7.67 -22.98
C LEU A 890 -53.95 -7.83 -21.45
N GLY A 891 -53.36 -8.88 -20.88
CA GLY A 891 -53.30 -9.05 -19.42
C GLY A 891 -52.48 -7.97 -18.72
N MET A 892 -51.36 -7.53 -19.32
CA MET A 892 -50.58 -6.40 -18.84
C MET A 892 -51.36 -5.09 -18.87
N PHE A 893 -52.09 -4.81 -19.96
CA PHE A 893 -52.91 -3.61 -20.07
C PHE A 893 -54.03 -3.60 -19.01
N ASP A 894 -54.72 -4.72 -18.81
CA ASP A 894 -55.74 -4.87 -17.75
C ASP A 894 -55.14 -4.70 -16.34
N TYR A 895 -53.90 -5.15 -16.13
CA TYR A 895 -53.20 -4.91 -14.87
C TYR A 895 -52.89 -3.41 -14.66
N TYR A 896 -52.36 -2.74 -15.69
CA TYR A 896 -52.10 -1.29 -15.65
C TYR A 896 -53.38 -0.49 -15.42
N ASP A 897 -54.50 -0.86 -16.05
CA ASP A 897 -55.81 -0.25 -15.82
C ASP A 897 -56.24 -0.33 -14.35
N LYS A 898 -55.96 -1.45 -13.68
CA LYS A 898 -56.40 -1.67 -12.30
C LYS A 898 -55.44 -1.02 -11.30
N HIS A 899 -54.14 -1.08 -11.55
CA HIS A 899 -53.12 -0.85 -10.53
C HIS A 899 -52.04 0.18 -10.90
N GLY A 900 -51.91 0.54 -12.17
CA GLY A 900 -50.72 1.24 -12.67
C GLY A 900 -49.44 0.39 -12.53
N LEU A 901 -48.29 1.06 -12.55
CA LEU A 901 -46.98 0.45 -12.26
C LEU A 901 -46.12 1.43 -11.42
N PRO A 902 -46.50 1.69 -10.16
CA PRO A 902 -45.73 2.58 -9.30
C PRO A 902 -44.37 1.97 -8.98
N CYS A 903 -43.30 2.75 -9.16
CA CYS A 903 -41.92 2.38 -8.82
C CYS A 903 -41.27 3.58 -8.13
N GLY A 904 -40.66 3.37 -6.97
CA GLY A 904 -40.06 4.46 -6.17
C GLY A 904 -38.74 4.98 -6.73
N PRO A 905 -38.33 6.21 -6.39
CA PRO A 905 -37.11 6.83 -6.92
C PRO A 905 -35.84 6.47 -6.15
N LEU A 906 -35.97 6.00 -4.90
CA LEU A 906 -34.86 5.89 -3.96
C LEU A 906 -33.73 4.99 -4.48
N PRO A 907 -33.97 3.74 -4.92
CA PRO A 907 -32.87 2.86 -5.30
C PRO A 907 -32.06 3.41 -6.48
N LEU A 908 -32.73 4.00 -7.47
CA LEU A 908 -32.04 4.62 -8.61
C LEU A 908 -31.28 5.88 -8.18
N ARG A 909 -31.84 6.71 -7.30
CA ARG A 909 -31.16 7.91 -6.78
C ARG A 909 -29.88 7.55 -6.02
N GLU A 910 -29.94 6.53 -5.15
CA GLU A 910 -28.77 6.10 -4.38
C GLU A 910 -27.70 5.50 -5.29
N LEU A 911 -28.09 4.71 -6.31
CA LEU A 911 -27.13 4.18 -7.29
C LEU A 911 -26.45 5.30 -8.10
N LEU A 912 -27.20 6.30 -8.55
CA LEU A 912 -26.64 7.39 -9.37
C LEU A 912 -25.91 8.46 -8.55
N GLY A 913 -26.12 8.51 -7.24
CA GLY A 913 -25.68 9.64 -6.39
C GLY A 913 -26.38 10.98 -6.71
N ARG A 914 -27.44 10.95 -7.54
CA ARG A 914 -28.23 12.11 -7.98
C ARG A 914 -29.68 11.71 -8.26
N PRO A 915 -30.64 12.67 -8.27
CA PRO A 915 -31.97 12.39 -8.77
C PRO A 915 -31.93 11.87 -10.21
N ALA A 916 -32.80 10.91 -10.52
CA ALA A 916 -33.06 10.47 -11.89
C ALA A 916 -33.69 11.63 -12.70
N HIS A 917 -33.50 11.61 -14.02
CA HIS A 917 -34.07 12.58 -14.93
C HIS A 917 -35.60 12.52 -14.90
N ASP A 918 -36.22 13.70 -14.84
CA ASP A 918 -37.66 13.84 -14.95
C ASP A 918 -38.11 13.81 -16.42
N LEU A 919 -39.44 13.76 -16.63
CA LEU A 919 -40.03 13.66 -17.97
C LEU A 919 -39.58 14.80 -18.90
N ASP A 920 -39.58 16.04 -18.41
CA ASP A 920 -39.19 17.21 -19.20
C ASP A 920 -37.71 17.12 -19.61
N THR A 921 -36.83 16.67 -18.71
CA THR A 921 -35.39 16.54 -18.98
C THR A 921 -35.13 15.43 -20.00
N THR A 922 -35.71 14.25 -19.80
CA THR A 922 -35.56 13.11 -20.72
C THR A 922 -36.11 13.45 -22.10
N LEU A 923 -37.31 14.05 -22.19
CA LEU A 923 -37.92 14.40 -23.48
C LEU A 923 -37.15 15.48 -24.21
N ARG A 924 -36.57 16.48 -23.52
CA ARG A 924 -35.68 17.47 -24.15
C ARG A 924 -34.45 16.80 -24.74
N ALA A 925 -33.84 15.86 -24.03
CA ALA A 925 -32.67 15.14 -24.52
C ALA A 925 -32.98 14.30 -25.77
N GLU A 926 -34.20 13.78 -25.89
CA GLU A 926 -34.59 12.84 -26.95
C GLU A 926 -35.30 13.47 -28.16
N LEU A 927 -35.93 14.64 -27.99
CA LEU A 927 -36.77 15.30 -29.01
C LEU A 927 -36.33 16.73 -29.33
N GLY A 928 -35.47 17.33 -28.51
CA GLY A 928 -35.06 18.73 -28.58
C GLY A 928 -33.85 18.99 -29.47
#